data_AF-R6NH69-F1
#
_entry.id   AF-R6NH69-F1
#
_cell.length_a   1.000
_cell.length_b   1.000
_cell.length_c   1.000
_cell.angle_alpha   90.00
_cell.angle_beta   90.00
_cell.angle_gamma   90.00
#
_symmetry.space_group_name_H-M   'P 1'
#
loop_
_entity.id
_entity.type
_entity.pdbx_description
1 polymer ?
#
loop_
_entity_poly.entity_id
_entity_poly.type
_entity_poly.pdbx_seq_one_letter_code
_entity_poly.pdbx_strand_id
1 'polypeptide(L)'
;MLCKEVQNYIATAKGLPFFYVVGDEDYATVLDELRQANVSIVRMSDFCFKDDKFPSVDELVDYFRTSDVDYRNNKFVVVGLGEYLALRGTAIVDKELRRLKNTTLGNARAILLLRGVSTQASQIIRDDNKMMEQQRAYISASPLTNISIINVPNDMGVVTKSGVKYLLHNLEDGVFGNVYASTSLILDNTLFPSSTLSGPYSVVKLLIKGFSLDSKIGTKEQWQRLLNDLNKCDKDINMVFDKYHIDERIIDNLCLAVSGLEYRNWLVFLYFKFNVNQIQNSYLKLVVDETLNFEDFKTNLMVKITEISHKDRCFRRLYDERKKLVKDFPEEDIAIFVKANEIDPIESIYRLTDNTLLEKKAVIKWITRNGFSEAISEIYPALDAYLKRYIFDCPVLARELTEYFDFYKRQKVENRISDDFIKLVEKYASSISYAQLPTRDNAIKAIADKNKAYLYWIDALGVEYLSYITALAKEKGLSIHTDIVRSDLPTITSVNKQFYEQWAGGKKYKEEQLDNIKHKDKGGYFFTDDEDPIHIPEELEVIEKALNTAAMELGMHNCRSFVIASDHGASRLAVIKKQEVPYETDTKGEHSGRCCKAFDGCNVPYKVEDNGYIILSDYGRFRGSRSANVEVHGGASLEEIVVPVITLTLKKQTGVQIVVIHPNDITADRHDGVTLNLYISDVKTSENIRLVIEDKIYQGISEDESHYTFELKDIKRAKTKPYTADVFDGADLIGSVSFRVKGKTATIKADFDFGDEF
;
A
#
# COMPACT_ATOMS: atom_id res chain seq x y z
N MET A 1 41.06 -38.93 39.30
CA MET A 1 41.67 -40.08 40.03
C MET A 1 40.76 -40.36 41.20
N LEU A 2 40.24 -41.59 41.35
CA LEU A 2 39.22 -41.91 42.36
C LEU A 2 39.57 -41.36 43.74
N CYS A 3 38.60 -40.75 44.44
CA CYS A 3 38.81 -40.30 45.82
C CYS A 3 39.15 -41.47 46.75
N LYS A 4 39.86 -41.18 47.83
CA LYS A 4 40.43 -42.18 48.74
C LYS A 4 39.34 -43.05 49.38
N GLU A 5 38.20 -42.45 49.69
CA GLU A 5 37.04 -43.09 50.29
C GLU A 5 36.45 -44.17 49.37
N VAL A 6 36.30 -43.87 48.08
CA VAL A 6 35.82 -44.82 47.07
C VAL A 6 36.84 -45.94 46.86
N GLN A 7 38.14 -45.62 46.79
CA GLN A 7 39.19 -46.64 46.67
C GLN A 7 39.15 -47.62 47.86
N ASN A 8 39.02 -47.10 49.08
CA ASN A 8 38.92 -47.91 50.30
C ASN A 8 37.67 -48.81 50.29
N TYR A 9 36.51 -48.25 49.90
CA TYR A 9 35.26 -49.01 49.80
C TYR A 9 35.33 -50.12 48.76
N ILE A 10 35.86 -49.80 47.57
CA ILE A 10 36.02 -50.80 46.51
C ILE A 10 36.99 -51.90 46.94
N ALA A 11 38.02 -51.61 47.76
CA ALA A 11 38.96 -52.61 48.25
C ALA A 11 38.41 -53.50 49.37
N THR A 12 37.48 -52.98 50.19
CA THR A 12 36.93 -53.69 51.36
C THR A 12 35.45 -54.03 51.14
N ALA A 13 35.13 -55.30 50.87
CA ALA A 13 33.75 -55.73 50.70
C ALA A 13 32.94 -55.60 52.01
N LYS A 14 31.94 -54.72 52.05
CA LYS A 14 31.10 -54.47 53.24
C LYS A 14 29.63 -54.86 53.07
N GLY A 15 29.22 -55.36 51.89
CA GLY A 15 27.84 -55.82 51.60
C GLY A 15 26.75 -54.74 51.59
N LEU A 16 27.07 -53.51 52.02
CA LEU A 16 26.19 -52.34 52.07
C LEU A 16 26.65 -51.29 51.03
N PRO A 17 25.72 -50.48 50.47
CA PRO A 17 26.06 -49.48 49.47
C PRO A 17 26.93 -48.34 50.02
N PHE A 18 27.68 -47.70 49.12
CA PHE A 18 28.43 -46.46 49.35
C PHE A 18 27.64 -45.26 48.81
N PHE A 19 27.52 -44.19 49.59
CA PHE A 19 26.79 -42.98 49.19
C PHE A 19 27.78 -41.95 48.66
N TYR A 20 27.71 -41.64 47.37
CA TYR A 20 28.52 -40.59 46.75
C TYR A 20 27.60 -39.41 46.39
N VAL A 21 27.60 -38.36 47.19
CA VAL A 21 26.83 -37.14 46.92
C VAL A 21 27.64 -36.22 46.03
N VAL A 22 27.04 -35.79 44.93
CA VAL A 22 27.72 -35.01 43.88
C VAL A 22 26.82 -33.91 43.33
N GLY A 23 27.42 -32.79 42.89
CA GLY A 23 26.73 -31.70 42.20
C GLY A 23 26.83 -31.82 40.67
N ASP A 24 26.26 -30.86 39.95
CA ASP A 24 26.18 -30.90 38.49
C ASP A 24 27.55 -30.84 37.80
N GLU A 25 28.43 -29.96 38.26
CA GLU A 25 29.77 -29.74 37.66
C GLU A 25 30.67 -30.98 37.79
N ASP A 26 30.54 -31.71 38.90
CA ASP A 26 31.39 -32.86 39.21
C ASP A 26 30.82 -34.19 38.66
N TYR A 27 29.52 -34.25 38.33
CA TYR A 27 28.82 -35.51 38.03
C TYR A 27 29.45 -36.32 36.90
N ALA A 28 29.63 -35.70 35.74
CA ALA A 28 30.16 -36.36 34.55
C ALA A 28 31.62 -36.80 34.76
N THR A 29 32.43 -35.93 35.35
CA THR A 29 33.83 -36.21 35.68
C THR A 29 33.94 -37.40 36.63
N VAL A 30 33.17 -37.42 37.71
CA VAL A 30 33.16 -38.53 38.69
C VAL A 30 32.70 -39.84 38.04
N LEU A 31 31.66 -39.79 37.20
CA LEU A 31 31.16 -40.96 36.49
C LEU A 31 32.22 -41.54 35.55
N ASP A 32 32.94 -40.69 34.81
CA ASP A 32 34.02 -41.12 33.92
C ASP A 32 35.23 -41.69 34.67
N GLU A 33 35.59 -41.13 35.83
CA GLU A 33 36.63 -41.70 36.68
C GLU A 33 36.26 -43.09 37.22
N LEU A 34 34.99 -43.31 37.59
CA LEU A 34 34.48 -44.62 38.01
C LEU A 34 34.52 -45.63 36.85
N ARG A 35 34.13 -45.22 35.64
CA ARG A 35 34.23 -46.05 34.43
C ARG A 35 35.67 -46.47 34.16
N GLN A 36 36.62 -45.53 34.22
CA GLN A 36 38.06 -45.81 34.02
C GLN A 36 38.62 -46.79 35.06
N ALA A 37 38.01 -46.86 36.25
CA ALA A 37 38.37 -47.80 37.30
C ALA A 37 37.68 -49.18 37.19
N ASN A 38 37.11 -49.50 36.03
CA ASN A 38 36.35 -50.73 35.77
C ASN A 38 35.15 -50.92 36.73
N VAL A 39 34.42 -49.84 37.01
CA VAL A 39 33.13 -49.90 37.73
C VAL A 39 32.00 -49.93 36.70
N SER A 40 31.15 -50.96 36.77
CA SER A 40 30.02 -51.15 35.84
C SER A 40 28.88 -50.19 36.15
N ILE A 41 28.26 -49.59 35.14
CA ILE A 41 27.17 -48.64 35.32
C ILE A 41 25.83 -49.38 35.37
N VAL A 42 25.02 -49.04 36.36
CA VAL A 42 23.64 -49.49 36.50
C VAL A 42 22.76 -48.24 36.48
N ARG A 43 21.87 -48.13 35.50
CA ARG A 43 21.00 -46.97 35.36
C ARG A 43 19.67 -47.22 36.07
N MET A 44 19.20 -46.22 36.81
CA MET A 44 17.88 -46.30 37.44
C MET A 44 16.76 -46.40 36.38
N SER A 45 16.94 -45.79 35.22
CA SER A 45 16.02 -45.82 34.07
C SER A 45 15.80 -47.23 33.50
N ASP A 46 16.72 -48.16 33.70
CA ASP A 46 16.57 -49.56 33.26
C ASP A 46 15.51 -50.33 34.08
N PHE A 47 15.19 -49.85 35.29
CA PHE A 47 14.19 -50.42 36.19
C PHE A 47 12.80 -49.79 36.02
N CYS A 48 12.58 -49.04 34.94
CA CYS A 48 11.27 -48.56 34.53
C CYS A 48 10.49 -49.68 33.81
N PHE A 49 9.44 -50.21 34.46
CA PHE A 49 8.55 -51.22 33.88
C PHE A 49 7.91 -50.83 32.54
N LYS A 50 7.67 -49.52 32.35
CA LYS A 50 7.17 -48.91 31.12
C LYS A 50 7.87 -47.56 30.98
N ASP A 51 7.96 -47.06 29.74
CA ASP A 51 8.61 -45.78 29.45
C ASP A 51 8.09 -44.63 30.31
N ASP A 52 6.78 -44.57 30.58
CA ASP A 52 6.17 -43.56 31.46
C ASP A 52 5.70 -44.09 32.81
N LYS A 53 6.54 -44.92 33.45
CA LYS A 53 6.37 -45.32 34.85
C LYS A 53 7.68 -45.15 35.61
N PHE A 54 7.58 -44.64 36.84
CA PHE A 54 8.73 -44.52 37.73
C PHE A 54 9.44 -45.87 37.94
N PRO A 55 10.78 -45.87 38.08
CA PRO A 55 11.55 -47.08 38.27
C PRO A 55 11.37 -47.69 39.66
N SER A 56 11.63 -48.98 39.78
CA SER A 56 11.51 -49.72 41.05
C SER A 56 12.85 -49.82 41.78
N VAL A 57 12.92 -49.26 43.01
CA VAL A 57 14.09 -49.44 43.89
C VAL A 57 14.21 -50.89 44.37
N ASP A 58 13.09 -51.59 44.52
CA ASP A 58 13.11 -53.00 44.92
C ASP A 58 13.71 -53.89 43.83
N GLU A 59 13.40 -53.63 42.55
CA GLU A 59 14.02 -54.35 41.45
C GLU A 59 15.51 -54.04 41.30
N LEU A 60 15.93 -52.80 41.57
CA LEU A 60 17.36 -52.45 41.65
C LEU A 60 18.06 -53.26 42.75
N VAL A 61 17.44 -53.38 43.93
CA VAL A 61 17.98 -54.17 45.06
C VAL A 61 18.03 -55.65 44.71
N ASP A 62 16.96 -56.19 44.13
CA ASP A 62 16.87 -57.60 43.73
C ASP A 62 17.85 -57.94 42.61
N TYR A 63 18.06 -57.03 41.65
CA TYR A 63 19.10 -57.14 40.63
C TYR A 63 20.46 -57.38 41.27
N PHE A 64 20.86 -56.60 42.28
CA PHE A 64 22.15 -56.82 42.95
C PHE A 64 22.21 -58.10 43.79
N ARG A 65 21.08 -58.56 44.35
CA ARG A 65 21.02 -59.77 45.18
C ARG A 65 21.01 -61.06 44.36
N THR A 66 20.43 -61.03 43.17
CA THR A 66 20.18 -62.22 42.33
C THR A 66 21.13 -62.33 41.14
N SER A 67 21.83 -61.26 40.78
CA SER A 67 22.91 -61.33 39.80
C SER A 67 23.98 -62.31 40.28
N ASP A 68 24.38 -63.24 39.42
CA ASP A 68 25.44 -64.22 39.70
C ASP A 68 26.81 -63.51 39.59
N VAL A 69 27.08 -62.64 40.56
CA VAL A 69 28.20 -61.70 40.52
C VAL A 69 29.47 -62.42 40.97
N ASP A 70 30.28 -62.88 40.00
CA ASP A 70 31.64 -63.37 40.25
C ASP A 70 32.45 -62.28 41.00
N TYR A 71 33.29 -62.67 41.96
CA TYR A 71 34.06 -61.75 42.82
C TYR A 71 35.00 -60.84 42.01
N ARG A 72 35.24 -61.17 40.74
CA ARG A 72 36.05 -60.40 39.79
C ARG A 72 35.30 -59.24 39.14
N ASN A 73 33.97 -59.24 39.11
CA ASN A 73 33.16 -58.24 38.41
C ASN A 73 31.98 -57.72 39.24
N ASN A 74 32.24 -57.39 40.51
CA ASN A 74 31.21 -57.01 41.49
C ASN A 74 31.15 -55.51 41.84
N LYS A 75 31.77 -54.63 41.04
CA LYS A 75 31.84 -53.19 41.30
C LYS A 75 30.83 -52.47 40.42
N PHE A 76 29.92 -51.71 41.03
CA PHE A 76 28.87 -51.02 40.32
C PHE A 76 28.73 -49.56 40.76
N VAL A 77 28.36 -48.69 39.83
CA VAL A 77 27.88 -47.34 40.10
C VAL A 77 26.43 -47.25 39.66
N VAL A 78 25.55 -46.87 40.58
CA VAL A 78 24.14 -46.60 40.30
C VAL A 78 23.99 -45.12 39.99
N VAL A 79 23.56 -44.81 38.78
CA VAL A 79 23.24 -43.45 38.32
C VAL A 79 21.73 -43.27 38.20
N GLY A 80 21.25 -42.03 38.34
CA GLY A 80 19.82 -41.70 38.21
C GLY A 80 18.99 -41.96 39.46
N LEU A 81 19.54 -42.62 40.49
CA LEU A 81 18.82 -42.87 41.75
C LEU A 81 18.53 -41.56 42.49
N GLY A 82 19.51 -40.66 42.59
CA GLY A 82 19.32 -39.36 43.24
C GLY A 82 18.26 -38.53 42.51
N GLU A 83 18.37 -38.46 41.18
CA GLU A 83 17.47 -37.70 40.33
C GLU A 83 16.05 -38.27 40.33
N TYR A 84 15.90 -39.60 40.30
CA TYR A 84 14.62 -40.27 40.49
C TYR A 84 13.98 -39.92 41.84
N LEU A 85 14.74 -40.01 42.93
CA LEU A 85 14.23 -39.68 44.26
C LEU A 85 13.83 -38.19 44.33
N ALA A 86 14.63 -37.30 43.75
CA ALA A 86 14.30 -35.88 43.62
C ALA A 86 12.99 -35.65 42.83
N LEU A 87 12.71 -36.42 41.78
CA LEU A 87 11.41 -36.37 41.07
C LEU A 87 10.23 -36.82 41.94
N ARG A 88 10.46 -37.68 42.94
CA ARG A 88 9.42 -38.23 43.83
C ARG A 88 9.18 -37.41 45.11
N GLY A 89 10.10 -36.49 45.43
CA GLY A 89 9.97 -35.57 46.56
C GLY A 89 10.53 -36.06 47.89
N THR A 90 10.65 -35.12 48.84
CA THR A 90 11.36 -35.30 50.13
C THR A 90 10.94 -36.57 50.88
N ALA A 91 9.64 -36.85 50.99
CA ALA A 91 9.15 -38.01 51.74
C ALA A 91 9.66 -39.36 51.19
N ILE A 92 9.76 -39.48 49.86
CA ILE A 92 10.26 -40.70 49.22
C ILE A 92 11.80 -40.76 49.29
N VAL A 93 12.47 -39.62 49.09
CA VAL A 93 13.94 -39.50 49.25
C VAL A 93 14.36 -39.99 50.63
N ASP A 94 13.74 -39.46 51.69
CA ASP A 94 14.08 -39.82 53.07
C ASP A 94 13.80 -41.29 53.37
N LYS A 95 12.64 -41.80 52.92
CA LYS A 95 12.27 -43.21 53.11
C LYS A 95 13.28 -44.15 52.45
N GLU A 96 13.57 -43.94 51.17
CA GLU A 96 14.39 -44.87 50.39
C GLU A 96 15.87 -44.77 50.74
N LEU A 97 16.43 -43.58 50.98
CA LEU A 97 17.82 -43.44 51.40
C LEU A 97 18.07 -44.04 52.80
N ARG A 98 17.13 -43.86 53.75
CA ARG A 98 17.22 -44.48 55.09
C ARG A 98 17.08 -46.00 55.03
N ARG A 99 16.34 -46.52 54.06
CA ARG A 99 16.25 -47.96 53.80
C ARG A 99 17.56 -48.47 53.20
N LEU A 100 18.00 -47.89 52.09
CA LEU A 100 19.16 -48.34 51.32
C LEU A 100 20.46 -48.33 52.13
N LYS A 101 20.67 -47.38 53.06
CA LYS A 101 21.89 -47.37 53.89
C LYS A 101 22.07 -48.63 54.75
N ASN A 102 20.97 -49.34 55.03
CA ASN A 102 20.91 -50.56 55.84
C ASN A 102 20.59 -51.83 55.03
N THR A 103 20.30 -51.70 53.74
CA THR A 103 19.95 -52.83 52.87
C THR A 103 21.22 -53.49 52.32
N THR A 104 21.38 -54.79 52.56
CA THR A 104 22.48 -55.56 51.94
C THR A 104 22.18 -55.84 50.47
N LEU A 105 23.19 -55.64 49.62
CA LEU A 105 23.14 -55.82 48.16
C LEU A 105 23.93 -57.09 47.74
N GLY A 106 23.89 -58.12 48.58
CA GLY A 106 24.65 -59.35 48.37
C GLY A 106 26.17 -59.09 48.35
N ASN A 107 26.85 -59.61 47.34
CA ASN A 107 28.29 -59.43 47.13
C ASN A 107 28.64 -58.19 46.29
N ALA A 108 27.64 -57.40 45.87
CA ALA A 108 27.86 -56.21 45.04
C ALA A 108 28.46 -55.06 45.86
N ARG A 109 29.49 -54.41 45.29
CA ARG A 109 30.08 -53.15 45.75
C ARG A 109 29.42 -52.02 44.96
N ALA A 110 28.27 -51.57 45.43
CA ALA A 110 27.45 -50.57 44.75
C ALA A 110 27.71 -49.16 45.30
N ILE A 111 28.14 -48.26 44.42
CA ILE A 111 28.29 -46.83 44.66
C ILE A 111 27.02 -46.15 44.17
N LEU A 112 26.23 -45.59 45.08
CA LEU A 112 25.06 -44.80 44.75
C LEU A 112 25.54 -43.37 44.45
N LEU A 113 25.55 -42.99 43.18
CA LEU A 113 25.90 -41.63 42.76
C LEU A 113 24.64 -40.77 42.87
N LEU A 114 24.59 -39.93 43.90
CA LEU A 114 23.42 -39.17 44.32
C LEU A 114 23.56 -37.70 43.92
N ARG A 115 22.87 -37.31 42.85
CA ARG A 115 22.70 -35.93 42.39
C ARG A 115 21.26 -35.46 42.62
N GLY A 116 21.06 -34.17 42.94
CA GLY A 116 19.74 -33.58 43.18
C GLY A 116 19.10 -33.84 44.54
N VAL A 117 19.72 -34.66 45.41
CA VAL A 117 19.25 -34.98 46.77
C VAL A 117 20.30 -34.71 47.85
N SER A 118 21.22 -33.77 47.57
CA SER A 118 22.39 -33.52 48.41
C SER A 118 22.04 -33.12 49.84
N THR A 119 21.00 -32.30 50.04
CA THR A 119 20.52 -31.89 51.37
C THR A 119 20.09 -33.10 52.20
N GLN A 120 19.21 -33.94 51.66
CA GLN A 120 18.66 -35.11 52.36
C GLN A 120 19.74 -36.17 52.59
N ALA A 121 20.55 -36.46 51.58
CA ALA A 121 21.64 -37.43 51.68
C ALA A 121 22.69 -36.98 52.70
N SER A 122 23.09 -35.70 52.69
CA SER A 122 24.05 -35.16 53.65
C SER A 122 23.53 -35.22 55.08
N GLN A 123 22.24 -34.95 55.29
CA GLN A 123 21.61 -35.08 56.61
C GLN A 123 21.64 -36.54 57.10
N ILE A 124 21.25 -37.49 56.25
CA ILE A 124 21.25 -38.93 56.60
C ILE A 124 22.66 -39.44 56.93
N ILE A 125 23.69 -38.97 56.20
CA ILE A 125 25.10 -39.33 56.43
C ILE A 125 25.58 -38.76 57.78
N ARG A 126 25.26 -37.50 58.09
CA ARG A 126 25.66 -36.84 59.36
C ARG A 126 24.97 -37.44 60.58
N ASP A 127 23.71 -37.88 60.44
CA ASP A 127 22.92 -38.46 61.53
C ASP A 127 23.33 -39.92 61.86
N ASP A 128 24.18 -40.56 61.04
CA ASP A 128 24.57 -41.96 61.19
C ASP A 128 26.09 -42.14 61.31
N ASN A 129 26.60 -42.08 62.54
CA ASN A 129 28.02 -42.28 62.86
C ASN A 129 28.59 -43.58 62.26
N LYS A 130 27.78 -44.64 62.10
CA LYS A 130 28.26 -45.91 61.53
C LYS A 130 28.66 -45.76 60.06
N MET A 131 27.99 -44.91 59.29
CA MET A 131 28.34 -44.67 57.89
C MET A 131 29.73 -44.01 57.76
N MET A 132 30.03 -43.07 58.67
CA MET A 132 31.30 -42.35 58.73
C MET A 132 32.43 -43.26 59.23
N GLU A 133 32.22 -43.99 60.32
CA GLU A 133 33.19 -44.96 60.86
C GLU A 133 33.53 -46.06 59.83
N GLN A 134 32.53 -46.50 59.07
CA GLN A 134 32.72 -47.50 58.02
C GLN A 134 33.21 -46.90 56.70
N GLN A 135 33.48 -45.59 56.61
CA GLN A 135 33.91 -44.91 55.38
C GLN A 135 33.01 -45.27 54.17
N ARG A 136 31.69 -45.26 54.36
CA ARG A 136 30.69 -45.62 53.33
C ARG A 136 29.99 -44.41 52.70
N ALA A 137 30.56 -43.23 52.84
CA ALA A 137 30.00 -42.02 52.26
C ALA A 137 31.09 -41.04 51.85
N TYR A 138 30.81 -40.26 50.81
CA TYR A 138 31.58 -39.10 50.39
C TYR A 138 30.65 -38.01 49.87
N ILE A 139 30.94 -36.76 50.21
CA ILE A 139 30.19 -35.57 49.77
C ILE A 139 31.18 -34.67 49.02
N SER A 140 30.89 -34.37 47.75
CA SER A 140 31.70 -33.47 46.93
C SER A 140 31.77 -32.06 47.51
N ALA A 141 32.80 -31.29 47.12
CA ALA A 141 32.98 -29.92 47.58
C ALA A 141 31.83 -28.99 47.15
N SER A 142 31.25 -29.21 45.97
CA SER A 142 30.10 -28.45 45.44
C SER A 142 28.95 -29.39 45.08
N PRO A 143 28.08 -29.77 46.02
CA PRO A 143 26.97 -30.71 45.77
C PRO A 143 25.70 -29.98 45.28
N LEU A 144 25.87 -28.86 44.58
CA LEU A 144 24.78 -28.01 44.09
C LEU A 144 24.20 -28.57 42.79
N THR A 145 22.89 -28.41 42.64
CA THR A 145 22.14 -28.87 41.46
C THR A 145 21.27 -27.74 40.93
N ASN A 146 21.36 -27.49 39.63
CA ASN A 146 20.63 -26.50 38.85
C ASN A 146 19.86 -27.23 37.74
N ILE A 147 18.94 -28.11 38.12
CA ILE A 147 18.06 -28.85 37.21
C ILE A 147 16.65 -28.29 37.36
N SER A 148 16.01 -27.92 36.25
CA SER A 148 14.58 -27.60 36.16
C SER A 148 13.91 -28.49 35.12
N ILE A 149 12.65 -28.88 35.36
CA ILE A 149 11.88 -29.77 34.49
C ILE A 149 10.80 -28.97 33.76
N ILE A 150 10.81 -29.00 32.44
CA ILE A 150 9.77 -28.41 31.61
C ILE A 150 9.00 -29.55 30.95
N ASN A 151 7.80 -29.84 31.45
CA ASN A 151 6.94 -30.88 30.89
C ASN A 151 6.18 -30.32 29.68
N VAL A 152 6.35 -30.97 28.53
CA VAL A 152 5.76 -30.60 27.24
C VAL A 152 4.89 -31.76 26.75
N PRO A 153 3.68 -31.50 26.22
CA PRO A 153 2.85 -32.55 25.62
C PRO A 153 3.58 -33.32 24.50
N ASN A 154 3.35 -34.63 24.42
CA ASN A 154 4.11 -35.56 23.57
C ASN A 154 3.96 -35.27 22.07
N ASP A 155 2.79 -34.74 21.69
CA ASP A 155 2.42 -34.36 20.33
C ASP A 155 3.12 -33.10 19.80
N MET A 156 3.97 -32.46 20.61
CA MET A 156 4.57 -31.15 20.29
C MET A 156 5.97 -31.24 19.66
N GLY A 157 6.59 -32.42 19.59
CA GLY A 157 7.86 -32.64 18.87
C GLY A 157 9.09 -31.93 19.45
N VAL A 158 9.03 -31.56 20.74
CA VAL A 158 10.18 -30.99 21.50
C VAL A 158 11.04 -32.10 22.10
N VAL A 159 10.42 -33.21 22.50
CA VAL A 159 11.09 -34.37 23.08
C VAL A 159 10.99 -35.54 22.11
N THR A 160 12.12 -36.19 21.83
CA THR A 160 12.21 -37.29 20.85
C THR A 160 11.58 -38.59 21.34
N LYS A 161 11.61 -38.83 22.66
CA LYS A 161 11.03 -40.02 23.31
C LYS A 161 10.26 -39.62 24.57
N SER A 162 9.03 -40.08 24.70
CA SER A 162 8.14 -39.73 25.81
C SER A 162 8.20 -40.76 26.94
N GLY A 163 8.12 -40.25 28.16
CA GLY A 163 8.09 -41.04 29.38
C GLY A 163 9.18 -40.63 30.37
N VAL A 164 8.89 -40.76 31.67
CA VAL A 164 9.84 -40.47 32.75
C VAL A 164 11.15 -41.27 32.64
N LYS A 165 11.14 -42.44 32.00
CA LYS A 165 12.33 -43.24 31.71
C LYS A 165 13.37 -42.45 30.92
N TYR A 166 12.95 -41.74 29.88
CA TYR A 166 13.86 -40.97 29.03
C TYR A 166 14.31 -39.67 29.68
N LEU A 167 13.43 -39.04 30.48
CA LEU A 167 13.85 -37.94 31.35
C LEU A 167 14.98 -38.39 32.27
N LEU A 168 14.79 -39.50 32.98
CA LEU A 168 15.82 -40.07 33.85
C LEU A 168 17.09 -40.42 33.09
N HIS A 169 16.97 -40.99 31.90
CA HIS A 169 18.14 -41.33 31.08
C HIS A 169 18.99 -40.09 30.72
N ASN A 170 18.35 -38.97 30.35
CA ASN A 170 19.06 -37.71 30.09
C ASN A 170 19.77 -37.19 31.35
N LEU A 171 19.12 -37.31 32.51
CA LEU A 171 19.72 -36.92 33.78
C LEU A 171 20.89 -37.86 34.15
N GLU A 172 20.80 -39.15 33.88
CA GLU A 172 21.90 -40.11 34.07
C GLU A 172 23.10 -39.84 33.17
N ASP A 173 22.89 -39.21 32.01
CA ASP A 173 23.95 -38.75 31.11
C ASP A 173 24.57 -37.40 31.55
N GLY A 174 24.12 -36.87 32.69
CA GLY A 174 24.67 -35.67 33.30
C GLY A 174 24.01 -34.36 32.86
N VAL A 175 22.95 -34.39 32.05
CA VAL A 175 22.23 -33.17 31.61
C VAL A 175 21.74 -32.38 32.83
N PHE A 176 21.90 -31.06 32.79
CA PHE A 176 21.42 -30.10 33.80
C PHE A 176 20.97 -28.78 33.15
N GLY A 177 20.43 -27.84 33.93
CA GLY A 177 19.75 -26.65 33.44
C GLY A 177 18.27 -26.92 33.16
N ASN A 178 17.73 -26.40 32.06
CA ASN A 178 16.36 -26.65 31.65
C ASN A 178 16.25 -27.97 30.90
N VAL A 179 15.63 -28.98 31.52
CA VAL A 179 15.46 -30.32 30.96
C VAL A 179 14.02 -30.52 30.51
N TYR A 180 13.85 -30.79 29.21
CA TYR A 180 12.54 -31.05 28.62
C TYR A 180 12.11 -32.49 28.84
N ALA A 181 10.87 -32.67 29.26
CA ALA A 181 10.26 -33.98 29.46
C ALA A 181 8.89 -34.03 28.78
N SER A 182 8.44 -35.24 28.47
CA SER A 182 7.04 -35.47 28.10
C SER A 182 6.52 -36.67 28.87
N THR A 183 5.79 -36.40 29.95
CA THR A 183 5.26 -37.42 30.86
C THR A 183 3.83 -37.10 31.27
N SER A 184 3.03 -38.15 31.44
CA SER A 184 1.69 -38.08 32.03
C SER A 184 1.71 -38.17 33.56
N LEU A 185 2.87 -38.41 34.17
CA LEU A 185 3.03 -38.49 35.61
C LEU A 185 2.95 -37.11 36.25
N ILE A 186 2.27 -37.04 37.39
CA ILE A 186 2.16 -35.84 38.21
C ILE A 186 3.46 -35.66 39.00
N LEU A 187 4.16 -34.54 38.79
CA LEU A 187 5.45 -34.22 39.41
C LEU A 187 5.35 -33.19 40.55
N ASP A 188 4.17 -32.96 41.13
CA ASP A 188 3.91 -31.88 42.09
C ASP A 188 4.81 -31.87 43.33
N ASN A 189 5.39 -33.02 43.69
CA ASN A 189 6.27 -33.17 44.85
C ASN A 189 7.76 -33.10 44.50
N THR A 190 8.13 -32.83 43.24
CA THR A 190 9.55 -32.85 42.86
C THR A 190 10.37 -31.79 43.61
N LEU A 191 11.63 -32.13 43.92
CA LEU A 191 12.61 -31.20 44.45
C LEU A 191 13.19 -30.26 43.38
N PHE A 192 13.02 -30.59 42.10
CA PHE A 192 13.43 -29.73 40.99
C PHE A 192 12.33 -28.70 40.69
N PRO A 193 12.65 -27.44 40.38
CA PRO A 193 11.68 -26.53 39.80
C PRO A 193 11.02 -27.17 38.59
N SER A 194 9.69 -27.22 38.54
CA SER A 194 8.95 -27.80 37.42
C SER A 194 7.89 -26.86 36.88
N SER A 195 7.67 -26.91 35.56
CA SER A 195 6.58 -26.21 34.89
C SER A 195 6.00 -27.08 33.78
N THR A 196 4.71 -26.95 33.53
CA THR A 196 4.01 -27.66 32.45
C THR A 196 3.54 -26.64 31.43
N LEU A 197 3.99 -26.78 30.17
CA LEU A 197 3.50 -25.93 29.09
C LEU A 197 2.14 -26.42 28.62
N SER A 198 1.15 -25.52 28.61
CA SER A 198 -0.18 -25.82 28.07
C SER A 198 -0.36 -25.21 26.67
N GLY A 199 -0.70 -26.07 25.71
CA GLY A 199 -1.09 -25.68 24.35
C GLY A 199 0.06 -25.29 23.40
N PRO A 200 -0.24 -25.17 22.10
CA PRO A 200 0.79 -25.06 21.05
C PRO A 200 1.54 -23.73 21.09
N TYR A 201 0.85 -22.63 21.39
CA TYR A 201 1.44 -21.29 21.51
C TYR A 201 2.56 -21.23 22.55
N SER A 202 2.36 -21.83 23.72
CA SER A 202 3.37 -21.85 24.79
C SER A 202 4.66 -22.54 24.35
N VAL A 203 4.55 -23.55 23.49
CA VAL A 203 5.68 -24.26 22.90
C VAL A 203 6.34 -23.41 21.81
N VAL A 204 5.57 -22.79 20.91
CA VAL A 204 6.09 -21.87 19.90
C VAL A 204 6.89 -20.74 20.54
N LYS A 205 6.36 -20.12 21.60
CA LYS A 205 7.03 -19.05 22.35
C LYS A 205 8.35 -19.50 22.99
N LEU A 206 8.43 -20.76 23.41
CA LEU A 206 9.66 -21.35 23.94
C LEU A 206 10.70 -21.59 22.84
N LEU A 207 10.26 -22.10 21.68
CA LEU A 207 11.15 -22.50 20.59
C LEU A 207 11.77 -21.31 19.86
N ILE A 208 10.99 -20.24 19.66
CA ILE A 208 11.44 -19.09 18.87
C ILE A 208 12.10 -18.07 19.79
N LYS A 209 13.38 -17.80 19.54
CA LYS A 209 14.14 -16.79 20.28
C LYS A 209 13.54 -15.39 20.08
N GLY A 210 13.28 -14.69 21.19
CA GLY A 210 12.76 -13.31 21.15
C GLY A 210 11.27 -13.19 20.85
N PHE A 211 10.52 -14.29 20.91
CA PHE A 211 9.08 -14.27 20.62
C PHE A 211 8.29 -13.54 21.71
N SER A 212 7.81 -12.33 21.40
CA SER A 212 7.06 -11.46 22.32
C SER A 212 5.59 -11.25 21.91
N LEU A 213 5.11 -11.96 20.88
CA LEU A 213 3.77 -11.78 20.35
C LEU A 213 2.71 -12.44 21.25
N ASP A 214 1.55 -11.80 21.41
CA ASP A 214 0.43 -12.29 22.22
C ASP A 214 -0.23 -13.52 21.58
N SER A 215 -0.79 -14.44 22.36
CA SER A 215 -1.49 -15.61 21.83
C SER A 215 -2.75 -15.26 21.03
N LYS A 216 -3.35 -14.09 21.28
CA LYS A 216 -4.58 -13.62 20.60
C LYS A 216 -4.40 -13.31 19.12
N ILE A 217 -3.16 -13.20 18.62
CA ILE A 217 -2.93 -12.93 17.19
C ILE A 217 -3.24 -14.14 16.30
N GLY A 218 -3.51 -15.32 16.88
CA GLY A 218 -3.85 -16.52 16.14
C GLY A 218 -4.71 -17.51 16.93
N THR A 219 -5.39 -18.39 16.20
CA THR A 219 -6.21 -19.46 16.75
C THR A 219 -5.36 -20.64 17.22
N LYS A 220 -5.94 -21.51 18.06
CA LYS A 220 -5.25 -22.72 18.54
C LYS A 220 -4.79 -23.60 17.38
N GLU A 221 -5.59 -23.71 16.33
CA GLU A 221 -5.32 -24.50 15.12
C GLU A 221 -4.16 -23.91 14.32
N GLN A 222 -4.10 -22.57 14.18
CA GLN A 222 -2.99 -21.87 13.53
C GLN A 222 -1.68 -22.08 14.29
N TRP A 223 -1.70 -21.93 15.62
CA TRP A 223 -0.52 -22.18 16.46
C TRP A 223 -0.06 -23.65 16.40
N GLN A 224 -0.98 -24.61 16.37
CA GLN A 224 -0.64 -26.02 16.19
C GLN A 224 0.03 -26.28 14.84
N ARG A 225 -0.50 -25.69 13.77
CA ARG A 225 0.06 -25.85 12.43
C ARG A 225 1.45 -25.20 12.31
N LEU A 226 1.63 -24.02 12.90
CA LEU A 226 2.96 -23.37 13.00
C LEU A 226 3.96 -24.24 13.76
N LEU A 227 3.56 -24.82 14.89
CA LEU A 227 4.43 -25.73 15.62
C LEU A 227 4.85 -26.94 14.77
N ASN A 228 3.91 -27.53 14.02
CA ASN A 228 4.21 -28.63 13.11
C ASN A 228 5.19 -28.23 12.00
N ASP A 229 5.10 -27.00 11.49
CA ASP A 229 6.03 -26.48 10.49
C ASP A 229 7.40 -26.15 11.08
N LEU A 230 7.47 -25.54 12.28
CA LEU A 230 8.72 -25.31 13.01
C LEU A 230 9.45 -26.62 13.27
N ASN A 231 8.73 -27.68 13.65
CA ASN A 231 9.29 -29.01 13.85
C ASN A 231 9.95 -29.59 12.59
N LYS A 232 9.56 -29.12 11.40
CA LYS A 232 10.14 -29.51 10.10
C LYS A 232 11.19 -28.54 9.57
N CYS A 233 11.33 -27.36 10.18
CA CYS A 233 12.18 -26.27 9.72
C CYS A 233 13.22 -25.88 10.79
N ASP A 234 13.84 -26.88 11.43
CA ASP A 234 14.89 -26.70 12.45
C ASP A 234 14.56 -25.70 13.56
N LYS A 235 13.26 -25.53 13.87
CA LYS A 235 12.72 -24.56 14.83
C LYS A 235 13.02 -23.09 14.48
N ASP A 236 13.37 -22.78 13.24
CA ASP A 236 13.56 -21.43 12.74
C ASP A 236 12.28 -20.91 12.07
N ILE A 237 11.73 -19.80 12.57
CA ILE A 237 10.54 -19.17 12.01
C ILE A 237 10.80 -18.59 10.61
N ASN A 238 12.02 -18.14 10.31
CA ASN A 238 12.35 -17.58 9.00
C ASN A 238 12.29 -18.67 7.92
N MET A 239 12.77 -19.88 8.22
CA MET A 239 12.63 -21.02 7.31
C MET A 239 11.17 -21.40 7.05
N VAL A 240 10.28 -21.20 8.03
CA VAL A 240 8.83 -21.36 7.82
C VAL A 240 8.32 -20.28 6.86
N PHE A 241 8.69 -19.02 7.04
CA PHE A 241 8.30 -17.94 6.13
C PHE A 241 8.79 -18.19 4.70
N ASP A 242 10.06 -18.59 4.53
CA ASP A 242 10.66 -18.93 3.24
C ASP A 242 9.90 -20.06 2.53
N LYS A 243 9.53 -21.12 3.27
CA LYS A 243 8.73 -22.24 2.75
C LYS A 243 7.38 -21.80 2.19
N TYR A 244 6.79 -20.75 2.74
CA TYR A 244 5.50 -20.20 2.30
C TYR A 244 5.64 -19.00 1.33
N HIS A 245 6.88 -18.71 0.90
CA HIS A 245 7.23 -17.57 0.06
C HIS A 245 6.73 -16.25 0.66
N ILE A 246 7.06 -16.02 1.93
CA ILE A 246 6.71 -14.82 2.68
C ILE A 246 8.01 -14.06 3.00
N ASP A 247 8.20 -12.94 2.33
CA ASP A 247 9.30 -12.01 2.53
C ASP A 247 8.80 -10.57 2.36
N GLU A 248 9.69 -9.58 2.32
CA GLU A 248 9.36 -8.17 2.15
C GLU A 248 8.55 -7.86 0.87
N ARG A 249 8.67 -8.68 -0.17
CA ARG A 249 7.98 -8.52 -1.47
C ARG A 249 6.52 -8.93 -1.39
N ILE A 250 6.05 -9.49 -0.27
CA ILE A 250 4.63 -9.78 -0.08
C ILE A 250 3.76 -8.52 -0.17
N ILE A 251 4.35 -7.35 0.08
CA ILE A 251 3.70 -6.03 -0.07
C ILE A 251 3.24 -5.82 -1.52
N ASP A 252 3.99 -6.30 -2.52
CA ASP A 252 3.65 -6.15 -3.94
C ASP A 252 2.37 -6.93 -4.33
N ASN A 253 1.96 -7.91 -3.51
CA ASN A 253 0.74 -8.68 -3.69
C ASN A 253 -0.13 -8.66 -2.42
N LEU A 254 -0.11 -7.54 -1.68
CA LEU A 254 -0.73 -7.46 -0.36
C LEU A 254 -2.22 -7.81 -0.37
N CYS A 255 -2.96 -7.37 -1.40
CA CYS A 255 -4.39 -7.67 -1.53
C CYS A 255 -4.67 -9.18 -1.44
N LEU A 256 -3.95 -10.00 -2.21
CA LEU A 256 -4.08 -11.46 -2.16
C LEU A 256 -3.60 -12.02 -0.81
N ALA A 257 -2.54 -11.43 -0.25
CA ALA A 257 -1.93 -11.88 0.99
C ALA A 257 -2.85 -11.69 2.22
N VAL A 258 -3.74 -10.69 2.20
CA VAL A 258 -4.63 -10.37 3.35
C VAL A 258 -6.10 -10.69 3.12
N SER A 259 -6.50 -11.13 1.93
CA SER A 259 -7.92 -11.39 1.59
C SER A 259 -8.42 -12.80 1.89
N GLY A 260 -7.54 -13.75 2.23
CA GLY A 260 -7.93 -15.13 2.57
C GLY A 260 -7.98 -15.37 4.07
N LEU A 261 -8.73 -16.38 4.51
CA LEU A 261 -8.74 -16.88 5.90
C LEU A 261 -7.85 -18.13 6.08
N GLU A 262 -6.96 -18.38 5.12
CA GLU A 262 -6.11 -19.55 5.15
C GLU A 262 -4.94 -19.35 6.09
N TYR A 263 -4.32 -20.48 6.47
CA TYR A 263 -3.11 -20.49 7.28
C TYR A 263 -1.98 -19.61 6.71
N ARG A 264 -1.84 -19.55 5.38
CA ARG A 264 -0.82 -18.70 4.74
C ARG A 264 -1.10 -17.21 4.97
N ASN A 265 -2.35 -16.76 4.90
CA ASN A 265 -2.69 -15.36 5.13
C ASN A 265 -2.40 -14.95 6.58
N TRP A 266 -2.75 -15.82 7.52
CA TRP A 266 -2.37 -15.63 8.93
C TRP A 266 -0.85 -15.59 9.13
N LEU A 267 -0.08 -16.45 8.44
CA LEU A 267 1.38 -16.39 8.47
C LEU A 267 1.95 -15.06 7.96
N VAL A 268 1.31 -14.43 6.96
CA VAL A 268 1.70 -13.09 6.49
C VAL A 268 1.48 -12.04 7.58
N PHE A 269 0.35 -12.10 8.27
CA PHE A 269 0.10 -11.21 9.41
C PHE A 269 1.09 -11.46 10.56
N LEU A 270 1.39 -12.72 10.86
CA LEU A 270 2.42 -13.09 11.83
C LEU A 270 3.79 -12.56 11.43
N TYR A 271 4.16 -12.66 10.15
CA TYR A 271 5.41 -12.12 9.60
C TYR A 271 5.51 -10.61 9.83
N PHE A 272 4.46 -9.86 9.53
CA PHE A 272 4.44 -8.41 9.78
C PHE A 272 4.52 -8.08 11.27
N LYS A 273 3.77 -8.80 12.13
CA LYS A 273 3.82 -8.63 13.59
C LYS A 273 5.21 -8.92 14.15
N PHE A 274 5.84 -10.00 13.70
CA PHE A 274 7.17 -10.41 14.15
C PHE A 274 8.26 -9.43 13.69
N ASN A 275 8.12 -8.86 12.50
CA ASN A 275 9.09 -7.96 11.89
C ASN A 275 8.64 -6.49 11.86
N VAL A 276 7.79 -6.06 12.80
CA VAL A 276 7.12 -4.74 12.74
C VAL A 276 8.10 -3.56 12.68
N ASN A 277 9.29 -3.71 13.26
CA ASN A 277 10.34 -2.69 13.23
C ASN A 277 11.08 -2.60 11.88
N GLN A 278 10.93 -3.60 11.01
CA GLN A 278 11.56 -3.64 9.68
C GLN A 278 10.63 -3.13 8.58
N ILE A 279 9.33 -2.94 8.88
CA ILE A 279 8.34 -2.43 7.93
C ILE A 279 8.69 -0.98 7.54
N GLN A 280 9.02 -0.77 6.26
CA GLN A 280 9.38 0.55 5.74
C GLN A 280 8.17 1.46 5.50
N ASN A 281 7.04 0.87 5.11
CA ASN A 281 5.80 1.61 4.91
C ASN A 281 5.20 1.97 6.29
N SER A 282 5.27 3.25 6.65
CA SER A 282 4.80 3.79 7.92
C SER A 282 3.31 3.58 8.15
N TYR A 283 2.48 3.65 7.10
CA TYR A 283 1.05 3.36 7.20
C TYR A 283 0.77 1.88 7.51
N LEU A 284 1.44 0.96 6.79
CA LEU A 284 1.34 -0.46 7.09
C LEU A 284 1.83 -0.78 8.50
N LYS A 285 2.94 -0.17 8.93
CA LYS A 285 3.46 -0.33 10.29
C LYS A 285 2.43 0.09 11.34
N LEU A 286 1.80 1.26 11.18
CA LEU A 286 0.74 1.75 12.05
C LEU A 286 -0.43 0.75 12.14
N VAL A 287 -0.91 0.28 10.99
CA VAL A 287 -2.02 -0.69 10.92
C VAL A 287 -1.62 -2.00 11.61
N VAL A 288 -0.42 -2.51 11.34
CA VAL A 288 0.09 -3.75 11.93
C VAL A 288 0.25 -3.60 13.44
N ASP A 289 0.81 -2.50 13.95
CA ASP A 289 0.98 -2.27 15.38
C ASP A 289 -0.37 -2.33 16.13
N GLU A 290 -1.39 -1.67 15.59
CA GLU A 290 -2.68 -1.51 16.26
C GLU A 290 -3.67 -2.68 16.05
N THR A 291 -3.47 -3.49 15.00
CA THR A 291 -4.37 -4.62 14.70
C THR A 291 -4.13 -5.78 15.67
N LEU A 292 -5.16 -6.26 16.36
CA LEU A 292 -5.01 -7.31 17.39
C LEU A 292 -5.11 -8.75 16.86
N ASN A 293 -5.90 -8.97 15.81
CA ASN A 293 -6.16 -10.27 15.22
C ASN A 293 -6.12 -10.17 13.68
N PHE A 294 -5.98 -11.31 13.02
CA PHE A 294 -5.81 -11.33 11.56
C PHE A 294 -7.08 -10.93 10.81
N GLU A 295 -8.25 -11.30 11.36
CA GLU A 295 -9.57 -11.06 10.79
C GLU A 295 -9.85 -9.56 10.61
N ASP A 296 -9.36 -8.73 11.52
CA ASP A 296 -9.50 -7.28 11.47
C ASP A 296 -8.45 -6.60 10.56
N PHE A 297 -7.39 -7.31 10.15
CA PHE A 297 -6.23 -6.70 9.51
C PHE A 297 -6.58 -6.02 8.18
N LYS A 298 -7.34 -6.69 7.32
CA LYS A 298 -7.76 -6.13 6.02
C LYS A 298 -8.66 -4.92 6.20
N THR A 299 -9.62 -4.98 7.12
CA THR A 299 -10.51 -3.86 7.43
C THR A 299 -9.72 -2.67 7.95
N ASN A 300 -8.83 -2.88 8.93
CA ASN A 300 -7.99 -1.82 9.48
C ASN A 300 -7.07 -1.22 8.42
N LEU A 301 -6.53 -2.02 7.50
CA LEU A 301 -5.75 -1.52 6.37
C LEU A 301 -6.53 -0.47 5.56
N MET A 302 -7.82 -0.71 5.34
CA MET A 302 -8.70 0.20 4.60
C MET A 302 -9.04 1.46 5.40
N VAL A 303 -9.44 1.29 6.65
CA VAL A 303 -10.11 2.35 7.43
C VAL A 303 -9.20 3.14 8.35
N LYS A 304 -8.00 2.67 8.72
CA LYS A 304 -7.19 3.30 9.78
C LYS A 304 -6.88 4.79 9.52
N ILE A 305 -6.76 5.18 8.25
CA ILE A 305 -6.56 6.58 7.86
C ILE A 305 -7.70 7.52 8.32
N THR A 306 -8.91 7.02 8.56
CA THR A 306 -10.06 7.82 8.99
C THR A 306 -9.96 8.30 10.43
N GLU A 307 -9.06 7.72 11.22
CA GLU A 307 -8.78 8.14 12.58
C GLU A 307 -7.74 9.28 12.65
N ILE A 308 -7.11 9.61 11.51
CA ILE A 308 -5.99 10.56 11.42
C ILE A 308 -6.48 11.85 10.78
N SER A 309 -6.29 12.99 11.45
CA SER A 309 -6.62 14.29 10.87
C SER A 309 -5.63 14.67 9.76
N HIS A 310 -6.10 15.32 8.70
CA HIS A 310 -5.26 15.89 7.64
C HIS A 310 -4.24 16.92 8.16
N LYS A 311 -4.46 17.47 9.35
CA LYS A 311 -3.55 18.42 10.01
C LYS A 311 -2.43 17.75 10.79
N ASP A 312 -2.45 16.43 10.95
CA ASP A 312 -1.37 15.70 11.58
C ASP A 312 -0.09 15.80 10.73
N ARG A 313 1.06 16.01 11.39
CA ARG A 313 2.36 16.17 10.71
C ARG A 313 2.76 14.95 9.90
N CYS A 314 2.31 13.77 10.29
CA CYS A 314 2.57 12.51 9.61
C CYS A 314 1.54 12.19 8.53
N PHE A 315 0.40 12.90 8.47
CA PHE A 315 -0.72 12.54 7.61
C PHE A 315 -0.32 12.39 6.15
N ARG A 316 0.41 13.37 5.59
CA ARG A 316 0.80 13.34 4.17
C ARG A 316 1.59 12.08 3.82
N ARG A 317 2.57 11.72 4.64
CA ARG A 317 3.37 10.50 4.47
C ARG A 317 2.48 9.25 4.53
N LEU A 318 1.61 9.17 5.54
CA LEU A 318 0.70 8.03 5.71
C LEU A 318 -0.29 7.89 4.55
N TYR A 319 -0.82 9.01 4.07
CA TYR A 319 -1.70 9.07 2.90
C TYR A 319 -0.98 8.57 1.64
N ASP A 320 0.20 9.10 1.33
CA ASP A 320 0.97 8.73 0.14
C ASP A 320 1.36 7.24 0.13
N GLU A 321 1.77 6.74 1.29
CA GLU A 321 2.11 5.33 1.48
C GLU A 321 0.88 4.43 1.40
N ARG A 322 -0.26 4.82 2.00
CA ARG A 322 -1.54 4.12 1.87
C ARG A 322 -1.99 4.06 0.42
N LYS A 323 -1.97 5.19 -0.29
CA LYS A 323 -2.44 5.29 -1.68
C LYS A 323 -1.71 4.30 -2.58
N LYS A 324 -0.42 4.09 -2.38
CA LYS A 324 0.36 3.05 -3.08
C LYS A 324 -0.01 1.64 -2.62
N LEU A 325 -0.16 1.45 -1.31
CA LEU A 325 -0.42 0.16 -0.68
C LEU A 325 -1.77 -0.46 -1.09
N VAL A 326 -2.80 0.38 -1.27
CA VAL A 326 -4.16 -0.07 -1.59
C VAL A 326 -4.53 0.05 -3.07
N LYS A 327 -3.55 0.32 -3.95
CA LYS A 327 -3.79 0.61 -5.37
C LYS A 327 -4.52 -0.52 -6.11
N ASP A 328 -4.16 -1.76 -5.81
CA ASP A 328 -4.67 -2.95 -6.51
C ASP A 328 -5.83 -3.64 -5.76
N PHE A 329 -6.39 -2.99 -4.73
CA PHE A 329 -7.55 -3.52 -4.02
C PHE A 329 -8.84 -3.27 -4.82
N PRO A 330 -9.76 -4.24 -4.86
CA PRO A 330 -11.00 -4.12 -5.62
C PRO A 330 -11.98 -3.15 -4.95
N GLU A 331 -12.99 -2.69 -5.71
CA GLU A 331 -13.96 -1.70 -5.23
C GLU A 331 -14.76 -2.19 -4.01
N GLU A 332 -15.04 -3.49 -3.89
CA GLU A 332 -15.74 -4.04 -2.72
C GLU A 332 -15.00 -3.78 -1.40
N ASP A 333 -13.67 -3.80 -1.42
CA ASP A 333 -12.85 -3.56 -0.23
C ASP A 333 -12.76 -2.06 0.09
N ILE A 334 -12.60 -1.25 -0.96
CA ILE A 334 -12.54 0.21 -0.84
C ILE A 334 -13.89 0.79 -0.40
N ALA A 335 -15.01 0.14 -0.71
CA ALA A 335 -16.34 0.55 -0.25
C ALA A 335 -16.44 0.62 1.29
N ILE A 336 -15.74 -0.27 2.00
CA ILE A 336 -15.66 -0.24 3.48
C ILE A 336 -15.01 1.06 3.95
N PHE A 337 -13.91 1.46 3.30
CA PHE A 337 -13.23 2.73 3.58
C PHE A 337 -14.12 3.92 3.24
N VAL A 338 -14.70 3.97 2.03
CA VAL A 338 -15.54 5.10 1.59
C VAL A 338 -16.68 5.30 2.58
N LYS A 339 -17.31 4.21 3.04
CA LYS A 339 -18.38 4.29 4.03
C LYS A 339 -17.89 4.80 5.39
N ALA A 340 -16.75 4.30 5.88
CA ALA A 340 -16.17 4.76 7.14
C ALA A 340 -15.73 6.24 7.08
N ASN A 341 -15.35 6.72 5.91
CA ASN A 341 -14.86 8.09 5.70
C ASN A 341 -15.99 9.14 5.64
N GLU A 342 -17.26 8.73 5.54
CA GLU A 342 -18.42 9.65 5.52
C GLU A 342 -18.72 10.32 6.88
N ILE A 343 -18.14 9.81 7.98
CA ILE A 343 -18.46 10.25 9.35
C ILE A 343 -18.11 11.73 9.57
N ASP A 344 -16.98 12.19 9.05
CA ASP A 344 -16.54 13.58 9.13
C ASP A 344 -16.41 14.18 7.72
N PRO A 345 -17.42 14.92 7.24
CA PRO A 345 -17.40 15.52 5.91
C PRO A 345 -16.23 16.46 5.66
N ILE A 346 -15.73 17.17 6.69
CA ILE A 346 -14.64 18.15 6.53
C ILE A 346 -13.31 17.43 6.29
N GLU A 347 -13.08 16.31 6.97
CA GLU A 347 -11.87 15.50 6.81
C GLU A 347 -11.93 14.59 5.57
N SER A 348 -13.13 14.18 5.15
CA SER A 348 -13.32 13.11 4.17
C SER A 348 -12.56 13.31 2.85
N ILE A 349 -12.54 14.52 2.29
CA ILE A 349 -11.88 14.83 1.01
C ILE A 349 -10.38 14.54 1.04
N TYR A 350 -9.71 14.80 2.16
CA TYR A 350 -8.26 14.65 2.28
C TYR A 350 -7.81 13.19 2.33
N ARG A 351 -8.74 12.27 2.63
CA ARG A 351 -8.48 10.84 2.81
C ARG A 351 -8.81 10.02 1.57
N LEU A 352 -9.63 10.56 0.67
CA LEU A 352 -9.98 9.91 -0.61
C LEU A 352 -8.76 9.86 -1.54
N THR A 353 -8.72 8.85 -2.40
CA THR A 353 -7.75 8.72 -3.50
C THR A 353 -8.46 8.72 -4.85
N ASP A 354 -7.69 8.53 -5.92
CA ASP A 354 -8.18 8.30 -7.28
C ASP A 354 -7.84 6.90 -7.79
N ASN A 355 -7.60 5.94 -6.89
CA ASN A 355 -7.29 4.56 -7.26
C ASN A 355 -8.51 3.83 -7.87
N THR A 356 -9.71 4.09 -7.36
CA THR A 356 -10.95 3.41 -7.79
C THR A 356 -11.98 4.38 -8.37
N LEU A 357 -12.91 3.87 -9.20
CA LEU A 357 -14.01 4.68 -9.73
C LEU A 357 -14.94 5.11 -8.59
N LEU A 358 -15.16 4.24 -7.60
CA LEU A 358 -15.92 4.58 -6.39
C LEU A 358 -15.37 5.81 -5.66
N GLU A 359 -14.06 5.87 -5.40
CA GLU A 359 -13.45 7.05 -4.74
C GLU A 359 -13.51 8.29 -5.62
N LYS A 360 -13.23 8.18 -6.93
CA LYS A 360 -13.36 9.30 -7.88
C LYS A 360 -14.77 9.88 -7.87
N LYS A 361 -15.80 9.02 -7.86
CA LYS A 361 -17.21 9.42 -7.73
C LYS A 361 -17.48 10.10 -6.38
N ALA A 362 -16.92 9.58 -5.29
CA ALA A 362 -17.04 10.20 -3.97
C ALA A 362 -16.42 11.61 -3.92
N VAL A 363 -15.27 11.83 -4.59
CA VAL A 363 -14.67 13.17 -4.74
C VAL A 363 -15.62 14.13 -5.45
N ILE A 364 -16.23 13.71 -6.58
CA ILE A 364 -17.20 14.55 -7.31
C ILE A 364 -18.41 14.90 -6.43
N LYS A 365 -19.01 13.92 -5.75
CA LYS A 365 -20.14 14.17 -4.83
C LYS A 365 -19.76 15.13 -3.69
N TRP A 366 -18.53 15.01 -3.19
CA TRP A 366 -18.03 15.91 -2.16
C TRP A 366 -17.95 17.36 -2.68
N ILE A 367 -17.46 17.56 -3.90
CA ILE A 367 -17.37 18.89 -4.54
C ILE A 367 -18.77 19.50 -4.75
N THR A 368 -19.75 18.74 -5.26
CA THR A 368 -21.12 19.25 -5.45
C THR A 368 -21.73 19.80 -4.16
N ARG A 369 -21.39 19.18 -3.02
CA ARG A 369 -21.91 19.54 -1.69
C ARG A 369 -21.14 20.68 -1.04
N ASN A 370 -19.82 20.69 -1.17
CA ASN A 370 -18.93 21.56 -0.37
C ASN A 370 -18.17 22.62 -1.19
N GLY A 371 -18.21 22.55 -2.52
CA GLY A 371 -17.39 23.37 -3.42
C GLY A 371 -15.99 22.79 -3.63
N PHE A 372 -15.14 23.52 -4.37
CA PHE A 372 -13.76 23.11 -4.65
C PHE A 372 -12.86 23.14 -3.41
N SER A 373 -11.95 22.16 -3.34
CA SER A 373 -10.87 22.08 -2.34
C SER A 373 -9.52 22.12 -3.04
N GLU A 374 -8.53 22.79 -2.44
CA GLU A 374 -7.15 22.81 -2.94
C GLU A 374 -6.51 21.40 -2.94
N ALA A 375 -7.06 20.48 -2.13
CA ALA A 375 -6.61 19.09 -2.06
C ALA A 375 -6.80 18.31 -3.38
N ILE A 376 -7.68 18.77 -4.29
CA ILE A 376 -8.00 18.08 -5.55
C ILE A 376 -6.74 17.77 -6.37
N SER A 377 -5.81 18.74 -6.44
CA SER A 377 -4.53 18.60 -7.14
C SER A 377 -3.68 17.42 -6.65
N GLU A 378 -3.80 17.06 -5.37
CA GLU A 378 -3.05 15.96 -4.76
C GLU A 378 -3.83 14.64 -4.77
N ILE A 379 -5.15 14.69 -4.54
CA ILE A 379 -5.98 13.48 -4.38
C ILE A 379 -6.44 12.89 -5.72
N TYR A 380 -6.79 13.76 -6.69
CA TYR A 380 -7.32 13.37 -7.98
C TYR A 380 -6.75 14.24 -9.12
N PRO A 381 -5.45 14.06 -9.46
CA PRO A 381 -4.74 14.90 -10.41
C PRO A 381 -5.37 14.97 -11.81
N ALA A 382 -6.04 13.92 -12.27
CA ALA A 382 -6.73 13.94 -13.57
C ALA A 382 -7.89 14.95 -13.59
N LEU A 383 -8.66 15.05 -12.50
CA LEU A 383 -9.71 16.05 -12.35
C LEU A 383 -9.12 17.46 -12.26
N ASP A 384 -8.00 17.64 -11.55
CA ASP A 384 -7.28 18.91 -11.50
C ASP A 384 -6.81 19.37 -12.88
N ALA A 385 -6.22 18.47 -13.67
CA ALA A 385 -5.80 18.75 -15.04
C ALA A 385 -6.98 19.09 -15.97
N TYR A 386 -8.13 18.45 -15.79
CA TYR A 386 -9.38 18.84 -16.46
C TYR A 386 -9.85 20.24 -16.03
N LEU A 387 -9.77 20.58 -14.75
CA LEU A 387 -10.18 21.89 -14.23
C LEU A 387 -9.20 23.02 -14.55
N LYS A 388 -7.94 22.72 -14.88
CA LYS A 388 -6.94 23.73 -15.26
C LYS A 388 -7.46 24.61 -16.40
N ARG A 389 -7.24 25.92 -16.28
CA ARG A 389 -7.62 26.88 -17.31
C ARG A 389 -6.87 26.58 -18.61
N TYR A 390 -7.62 26.40 -19.71
CA TYR A 390 -7.03 26.20 -21.04
C TYR A 390 -7.03 27.53 -21.79
N ILE A 391 -5.85 27.99 -22.17
CA ILE A 391 -5.68 29.25 -22.89
C ILE A 391 -5.77 28.97 -24.40
N PHE A 392 -6.93 29.30 -24.99
CA PHE A 392 -7.17 29.09 -26.42
C PHE A 392 -6.27 29.99 -27.26
N ASP A 393 -5.79 29.45 -28.38
CA ASP A 393 -4.87 30.12 -29.32
C ASP A 393 -5.45 30.11 -30.73
N CYS A 394 -6.71 30.51 -30.84
CA CYS A 394 -7.41 30.62 -32.12
C CYS A 394 -7.48 32.09 -32.57
N PRO A 395 -7.43 32.39 -33.88
CA PRO A 395 -7.39 33.77 -34.39
C PRO A 395 -8.60 34.61 -33.97
N VAL A 396 -9.73 33.96 -33.68
CA VAL A 396 -10.99 34.59 -33.26
C VAL A 396 -11.47 33.94 -31.97
N LEU A 397 -12.09 34.72 -31.08
CA LEU A 397 -12.71 34.25 -29.84
C LEU A 397 -11.78 33.60 -28.80
N ALA A 398 -10.46 33.65 -28.94
CA ALA A 398 -9.53 33.01 -28.01
C ALA A 398 -9.81 33.39 -26.54
N ARG A 399 -9.93 34.69 -26.23
CA ARG A 399 -10.19 35.16 -24.87
C ARG A 399 -11.59 34.74 -24.41
N GLU A 400 -12.58 34.91 -25.28
CA GLU A 400 -13.99 34.60 -25.04
C GLU A 400 -14.19 33.12 -24.70
N LEU A 401 -13.59 32.21 -25.47
CA LEU A 401 -13.64 30.77 -25.23
C LEU A 401 -12.86 30.39 -23.97
N THR A 402 -11.70 31.02 -23.72
CA THR A 402 -10.91 30.81 -22.50
C THR A 402 -11.72 31.13 -21.26
N GLU A 403 -12.37 32.29 -21.21
CA GLU A 403 -13.22 32.69 -20.08
C GLU A 403 -14.43 31.78 -19.95
N TYR A 404 -15.13 31.51 -21.06
CA TYR A 404 -16.35 30.72 -21.07
C TYR A 404 -16.12 29.30 -20.54
N PHE A 405 -15.12 28.58 -21.08
CA PHE A 405 -14.88 27.19 -20.71
C PHE A 405 -14.24 27.04 -19.31
N ASP A 406 -13.54 28.05 -18.81
CA ASP A 406 -13.08 28.07 -17.42
C ASP A 406 -14.27 28.10 -16.44
N PHE A 407 -15.28 28.94 -16.73
CA PHE A 407 -16.53 28.95 -15.96
C PHE A 407 -17.37 27.69 -16.16
N TYR A 408 -17.48 27.19 -17.39
CA TYR A 408 -18.30 26.02 -17.72
C TYR A 408 -17.83 24.78 -16.96
N LYS A 409 -16.52 24.47 -17.01
CA LYS A 409 -15.97 23.26 -16.39
C LYS A 409 -16.17 23.24 -14.87
N ARG A 410 -15.95 24.38 -14.23
CA ARG A 410 -16.17 24.53 -12.78
C ARG A 410 -17.62 24.25 -12.40
N GLN A 411 -18.55 24.88 -13.12
CA GLN A 411 -19.99 24.71 -12.90
C GLN A 411 -20.51 23.31 -13.26
N LYS A 412 -19.92 22.66 -14.28
CA LYS A 412 -20.21 21.26 -14.64
C LYS A 412 -19.84 20.32 -13.49
N VAL A 413 -18.69 20.51 -12.85
CA VAL A 413 -18.25 19.68 -11.71
C VAL A 413 -19.02 20.02 -10.43
N GLU A 414 -19.28 21.30 -10.15
CA GLU A 414 -20.10 21.72 -9.00
C GLU A 414 -21.59 21.42 -9.17
N ASN A 415 -22.01 21.06 -10.38
CA ASN A 415 -23.39 20.80 -10.77
C ASN A 415 -24.34 21.97 -10.46
N ARG A 416 -23.87 23.20 -10.68
CA ARG A 416 -24.59 24.45 -10.39
C ARG A 416 -24.40 25.45 -11.51
N ILE A 417 -25.42 26.27 -11.77
CA ILE A 417 -25.35 27.33 -12.78
C ILE A 417 -25.56 28.67 -12.09
N SER A 418 -24.61 29.58 -12.27
CA SER A 418 -24.70 30.97 -11.82
C SER A 418 -25.46 31.85 -12.81
N ASP A 419 -26.12 32.89 -12.32
CA ASP A 419 -26.83 33.85 -13.18
C ASP A 419 -25.89 34.60 -14.13
N ASP A 420 -24.67 34.89 -13.70
CA ASP A 420 -23.68 35.55 -14.55
C ASP A 420 -23.23 34.66 -15.70
N PHE A 421 -23.13 33.35 -15.46
CA PHE A 421 -22.86 32.41 -16.54
C PHE A 421 -24.04 32.27 -17.49
N ILE A 422 -25.29 32.29 -17.02
CA ILE A 422 -26.47 32.33 -17.90
C ILE A 422 -26.44 33.55 -18.83
N LYS A 423 -26.12 34.74 -18.31
CA LYS A 423 -25.97 35.94 -19.16
C LYS A 423 -24.88 35.75 -20.21
N LEU A 424 -23.81 35.03 -19.87
CA LEU A 424 -22.73 34.71 -20.80
C LEU A 424 -23.21 33.75 -21.91
N VAL A 425 -23.98 32.72 -21.56
CA VAL A 425 -24.64 31.81 -22.51
C VAL A 425 -25.55 32.60 -23.46
N GLU A 426 -26.45 33.44 -22.94
CA GLU A 426 -27.40 34.24 -23.73
C GLU A 426 -26.70 35.24 -24.67
N LYS A 427 -25.57 35.83 -24.24
CA LYS A 427 -24.73 36.70 -25.06
C LYS A 427 -24.18 35.96 -26.28
N TYR A 428 -23.67 34.74 -26.10
CA TYR A 428 -23.12 33.96 -27.22
C TYR A 428 -24.20 33.32 -28.08
N ALA A 429 -25.33 32.95 -27.48
CA ALA A 429 -26.52 32.49 -28.17
C ALA A 429 -27.06 33.54 -29.16
N SER A 430 -27.08 34.82 -28.75
CA SER A 430 -27.54 35.93 -29.59
C SER A 430 -26.58 36.31 -30.71
N SER A 431 -25.27 36.25 -30.44
CA SER A 431 -24.25 36.77 -31.37
C SER A 431 -23.81 35.77 -32.43
N ILE A 432 -24.02 34.46 -32.20
CA ILE A 432 -23.60 33.37 -33.12
C ILE A 432 -22.11 33.52 -33.50
N SER A 433 -21.32 34.06 -32.58
CA SER A 433 -19.93 34.44 -32.86
C SER A 433 -19.06 33.24 -33.25
N TYR A 434 -19.42 32.03 -32.80
CA TYR A 434 -18.77 30.77 -33.18
C TYR A 434 -18.71 30.58 -34.71
N ALA A 435 -19.59 31.20 -35.50
CA ALA A 435 -19.59 31.10 -36.96
C ALA A 435 -18.30 31.64 -37.60
N GLN A 436 -17.55 32.48 -36.88
CA GLN A 436 -16.23 32.98 -37.28
C GLN A 436 -15.14 31.90 -37.21
N LEU A 437 -15.36 30.82 -36.44
CA LEU A 437 -14.43 29.70 -36.38
C LEU A 437 -14.45 28.91 -37.70
N PRO A 438 -13.31 28.35 -38.11
CA PRO A 438 -13.26 27.44 -39.25
C PRO A 438 -14.14 26.22 -39.01
N THR A 439 -14.69 25.65 -40.07
CA THR A 439 -15.40 24.37 -39.97
C THR A 439 -14.41 23.24 -39.71
N ARG A 440 -14.85 22.22 -38.97
CA ARG A 440 -14.06 20.99 -38.75
C ARG A 440 -13.56 20.38 -40.06
N ASP A 441 -14.43 20.31 -41.05
CA ASP A 441 -14.10 19.72 -42.35
C ASP A 441 -12.98 20.48 -43.07
N ASN A 442 -12.89 21.81 -42.89
CA ASN A 442 -11.79 22.60 -43.43
C ASN A 442 -10.46 22.28 -42.70
N ALA A 443 -10.48 22.18 -41.38
CA ALA A 443 -9.28 21.78 -40.62
C ALA A 443 -8.81 20.38 -41.00
N ILE A 444 -9.74 19.41 -41.08
CA ILE A 444 -9.41 18.03 -41.52
C ILE A 444 -8.89 18.01 -42.95
N LYS A 445 -9.39 18.87 -43.85
CA LYS A 445 -8.85 19.02 -45.21
C LYS A 445 -7.40 19.51 -45.21
N ALA A 446 -7.02 20.40 -44.28
CA ALA A 446 -5.69 20.97 -44.18
C ALA A 446 -4.61 20.01 -43.63
N ILE A 447 -4.99 18.89 -43.01
CA ILE A 447 -4.04 17.90 -42.48
C ILE A 447 -3.16 17.32 -43.60
N ALA A 448 -1.85 17.44 -43.43
CA ALA A 448 -0.84 16.91 -44.35
C ALA A 448 -0.65 15.38 -44.21
N ASP A 449 -0.22 14.73 -45.30
CA ASP A 449 0.14 13.30 -45.37
C ASP A 449 -0.90 12.35 -44.74
N LYS A 450 -2.19 12.52 -45.12
CA LYS A 450 -3.30 11.71 -44.60
C LYS A 450 -3.10 10.21 -44.72
N ASN A 451 -2.35 9.75 -45.71
CA ASN A 451 -2.03 8.33 -45.93
C ASN A 451 -1.22 7.72 -44.77
N LYS A 452 -0.47 8.55 -44.02
CA LYS A 452 0.29 8.16 -42.82
C LYS A 452 -0.32 8.68 -41.53
N ALA A 453 -1.55 9.21 -41.59
CA ALA A 453 -2.30 9.67 -40.45
C ALA A 453 -3.33 8.61 -40.01
N TYR A 454 -3.51 8.45 -38.70
CA TYR A 454 -4.60 7.68 -38.11
C TYR A 454 -5.69 8.63 -37.62
N LEU A 455 -6.88 8.62 -38.25
CA LEU A 455 -8.06 9.34 -37.77
C LEU A 455 -8.77 8.57 -36.64
N TYR A 456 -8.86 9.19 -35.47
CA TYR A 456 -9.57 8.69 -34.29
C TYR A 456 -10.73 9.63 -33.96
N TRP A 457 -11.94 9.25 -34.33
CA TRP A 457 -13.14 10.02 -34.02
C TRP A 457 -13.59 9.68 -32.59
N ILE A 458 -13.61 10.67 -31.70
CA ILE A 458 -14.28 10.56 -30.39
C ILE A 458 -15.64 11.24 -30.52
N ASP A 459 -16.70 10.45 -30.41
CA ASP A 459 -18.09 10.92 -30.44
C ASP A 459 -18.38 11.80 -29.21
N ALA A 460 -19.02 12.95 -29.39
CA ALA A 460 -19.33 13.93 -28.33
C ALA A 460 -18.12 14.56 -27.58
N LEU A 461 -17.00 14.85 -28.25
CA LEU A 461 -15.82 15.52 -27.69
C LEU A 461 -15.81 17.03 -27.98
N GLY A 462 -16.16 17.84 -26.96
CA GLY A 462 -16.04 19.30 -27.00
C GLY A 462 -14.65 19.81 -26.60
N VAL A 463 -14.40 21.11 -26.80
CA VAL A 463 -13.12 21.74 -26.44
C VAL A 463 -12.87 21.88 -24.93
N GLU A 464 -13.85 21.56 -24.08
CA GLU A 464 -13.70 21.62 -22.62
C GLU A 464 -12.54 20.75 -22.10
N TYR A 465 -12.24 19.64 -22.78
CA TYR A 465 -11.23 18.67 -22.32
C TYR A 465 -9.79 19.03 -22.70
N LEU A 466 -9.55 20.14 -23.40
CA LEU A 466 -8.24 20.44 -23.99
C LEU A 466 -7.11 20.61 -22.97
N SER A 467 -7.38 21.11 -21.75
CA SER A 467 -6.37 21.17 -20.69
C SER A 467 -5.90 19.78 -20.26
N TYR A 468 -6.83 18.83 -20.12
CA TYR A 468 -6.54 17.45 -19.76
C TYR A 468 -5.80 16.72 -20.88
N ILE A 469 -6.26 16.86 -22.13
CA ILE A 469 -5.59 16.26 -23.31
C ILE A 469 -4.16 16.78 -23.43
N THR A 470 -3.93 18.09 -23.22
CA THR A 470 -2.58 18.67 -23.26
C THR A 470 -1.67 18.10 -22.16
N ALA A 471 -2.21 17.91 -20.94
CA ALA A 471 -1.47 17.31 -19.84
C ALA A 471 -1.09 15.85 -20.13
N LEU A 472 -2.04 15.05 -20.64
CA LEU A 472 -1.79 13.66 -21.03
C LEU A 472 -0.78 13.55 -22.17
N ALA A 473 -0.91 14.38 -23.21
CA ALA A 473 0.03 14.40 -24.34
C ALA A 473 1.47 14.65 -23.86
N LYS A 474 1.67 15.63 -22.96
CA LYS A 474 2.97 15.90 -22.33
C LYS A 474 3.49 14.69 -21.56
N GLU A 475 2.66 14.07 -20.72
CA GLU A 475 3.04 12.89 -19.93
C GLU A 475 3.51 11.72 -20.81
N LYS A 476 2.84 11.51 -21.95
CA LYS A 476 3.17 10.44 -22.90
C LYS A 476 4.28 10.82 -23.90
N GLY A 477 4.90 11.99 -23.77
CA GLY A 477 5.96 12.43 -24.67
C GLY A 477 5.49 12.68 -26.11
N LEU A 478 4.25 13.16 -26.26
CA LEU A 478 3.66 13.53 -27.55
C LEU A 478 3.72 15.03 -27.77
N SER A 479 3.93 15.43 -29.02
CA SER A 479 3.75 16.81 -29.49
C SER A 479 2.31 17.00 -29.96
N ILE A 480 1.67 18.08 -29.51
CA ILE A 480 0.27 18.40 -29.81
C ILE A 480 0.13 19.64 -30.69
N HIS A 481 -0.78 19.57 -31.67
CA HIS A 481 -1.30 20.72 -32.42
C HIS A 481 -2.83 20.66 -32.39
N THR A 482 -3.48 21.80 -32.13
CA THR A 482 -4.93 21.85 -31.94
C THR A 482 -5.54 22.95 -32.79
N ASP A 483 -6.44 22.59 -33.69
CA ASP A 483 -7.33 23.51 -34.37
C ASP A 483 -8.66 23.61 -33.61
N ILE A 484 -9.06 24.84 -33.30
CA ILE A 484 -10.35 25.14 -32.67
C ILE A 484 -11.36 25.44 -33.78
N VAL A 485 -12.35 24.56 -33.91
CA VAL A 485 -13.27 24.56 -35.05
C VAL A 485 -14.72 24.53 -34.58
N ARG A 486 -15.64 24.77 -35.51
CA ARG A 486 -17.07 24.53 -35.32
C ARG A 486 -17.57 23.31 -36.08
N SER A 487 -18.52 22.61 -35.49
CA SER A 487 -19.38 21.64 -36.17
C SER A 487 -20.45 22.33 -37.04
N ASP A 488 -21.12 21.55 -37.87
CA ASP A 488 -22.30 21.98 -38.62
C ASP A 488 -23.56 21.84 -37.75
N LEU A 489 -24.57 22.68 -38.01
CA LEU A 489 -25.84 22.66 -37.29
C LEU A 489 -26.90 21.81 -38.00
N PRO A 490 -27.78 21.12 -37.28
CA PRO A 490 -27.71 20.85 -35.83
C PRO A 490 -26.50 19.97 -35.48
N THR A 491 -25.99 20.07 -34.25
CA THR A 491 -24.80 19.33 -33.78
C THR A 491 -25.14 17.87 -33.47
N ILE A 492 -25.55 17.15 -34.50
CA ILE A 492 -26.01 15.77 -34.46
C ILE A 492 -25.16 14.92 -35.39
N THR A 493 -24.90 13.69 -34.99
CA THR A 493 -24.00 12.76 -35.70
C THR A 493 -24.38 12.57 -37.17
N SER A 494 -25.68 12.52 -37.49
CA SER A 494 -26.15 12.30 -38.87
C SER A 494 -25.73 13.43 -39.84
N VAL A 495 -25.63 14.66 -39.34
CA VAL A 495 -25.15 15.83 -40.09
C VAL A 495 -23.63 15.87 -40.09
N ASN A 496 -22.99 15.49 -38.99
CA ASN A 496 -21.58 15.76 -38.73
C ASN A 496 -20.60 14.61 -38.97
N LYS A 497 -21.03 13.47 -39.52
CA LYS A 497 -20.17 12.29 -39.76
C LYS A 497 -19.33 12.32 -41.05
N GLN A 498 -19.48 13.33 -41.90
CA GLN A 498 -18.89 13.32 -43.26
C GLN A 498 -17.36 13.24 -43.25
N PHE A 499 -16.69 13.92 -42.32
CA PHE A 499 -15.22 13.88 -42.21
C PHE A 499 -14.66 12.46 -42.02
N TYR A 500 -15.42 11.59 -41.34
CA TYR A 500 -15.04 10.21 -41.09
C TYR A 500 -15.39 9.31 -42.28
N GLU A 501 -16.59 9.48 -42.86
CA GLU A 501 -17.04 8.72 -44.02
C GLU A 501 -16.14 8.98 -45.24
N GLN A 502 -15.77 10.24 -45.47
CA GLN A 502 -14.96 10.71 -46.59
C GLN A 502 -13.45 10.73 -46.29
N TRP A 503 -13.01 10.16 -45.15
CA TRP A 503 -11.60 10.07 -44.83
C TRP A 503 -10.86 9.23 -45.88
N ALA A 504 -10.06 9.91 -46.69
CA ALA A 504 -9.25 9.33 -47.77
C ALA A 504 -7.83 8.91 -47.31
N GLY A 505 -7.54 9.00 -46.01
CA GLY A 505 -6.23 8.70 -45.43
C GLY A 505 -6.02 7.25 -45.04
N GLY A 506 -5.09 7.03 -44.10
CA GLY A 506 -4.73 5.72 -43.56
C GLY A 506 -5.79 5.12 -42.64
N LYS A 507 -5.39 4.65 -41.45
CA LYS A 507 -6.30 4.00 -40.49
C LYS A 507 -7.37 4.99 -40.01
N LYS A 508 -8.58 4.48 -39.73
CA LYS A 508 -9.63 5.23 -39.03
C LYS A 508 -10.37 4.38 -38.00
N TYR A 509 -10.81 4.99 -36.91
CA TYR A 509 -11.58 4.35 -35.83
C TYR A 509 -12.56 5.35 -35.21
N LYS A 510 -13.72 4.85 -34.76
CA LYS A 510 -14.73 5.62 -34.04
C LYS A 510 -14.84 5.08 -32.62
N GLU A 511 -14.60 5.95 -31.64
CA GLU A 511 -14.82 5.73 -30.21
C GLU A 511 -16.17 6.34 -29.82
N GLU A 512 -17.13 5.48 -29.49
CA GLU A 512 -18.50 5.88 -29.14
C GLU A 512 -18.71 5.99 -27.62
N GLN A 513 -17.74 5.57 -26.80
CA GLN A 513 -17.94 5.43 -25.37
C GLN A 513 -18.22 6.77 -24.66
N LEU A 514 -17.62 7.88 -25.11
CA LEU A 514 -17.85 9.20 -24.52
C LEU A 514 -19.31 9.66 -24.69
N ASP A 515 -19.88 9.52 -25.88
CA ASP A 515 -21.30 9.79 -26.14
C ASP A 515 -22.22 8.79 -25.41
N ASN A 516 -21.85 7.50 -25.39
CA ASN A 516 -22.61 6.48 -24.66
C ASN A 516 -22.74 6.80 -23.16
N ILE A 517 -21.68 7.30 -22.51
CA ILE A 517 -21.70 7.73 -21.09
C ILE A 517 -22.72 8.86 -20.87
N LYS A 518 -22.85 9.77 -21.84
CA LYS A 518 -23.76 10.92 -21.82
C LYS A 518 -25.23 10.54 -22.06
N HIS A 519 -25.49 9.29 -22.44
CA HIS A 519 -26.82 8.78 -22.70
C HIS A 519 -27.27 7.71 -21.70
N LYS A 520 -28.46 7.93 -21.11
CA LYS A 520 -29.07 7.11 -20.04
C LYS A 520 -29.02 5.61 -20.29
N ASP A 521 -29.32 5.17 -21.51
CA ASP A 521 -29.58 3.76 -21.80
C ASP A 521 -28.28 2.94 -22.05
N LYS A 522 -27.17 3.61 -22.37
CA LYS A 522 -25.88 2.95 -22.67
C LYS A 522 -24.77 3.24 -21.64
N GLY A 523 -24.82 4.39 -20.99
CA GLY A 523 -23.80 4.83 -20.03
C GLY A 523 -23.99 4.35 -18.60
N GLY A 524 -25.15 3.77 -18.27
CA GLY A 524 -25.42 3.23 -16.92
C GLY A 524 -25.71 4.27 -15.84
N TYR A 525 -25.78 5.56 -16.17
CA TYR A 525 -26.13 6.63 -15.24
C TYR A 525 -27.64 6.91 -15.22
N PHE A 526 -28.25 6.83 -14.04
CA PHE A 526 -29.67 7.08 -13.81
C PHE A 526 -29.84 8.20 -12.78
N PHE A 527 -29.97 9.45 -13.25
CA PHE A 527 -30.13 10.61 -12.39
C PHE A 527 -31.61 10.89 -12.10
N THR A 528 -32.29 9.93 -11.46
CA THR A 528 -33.69 10.08 -11.02
C THR A 528 -33.80 10.79 -9.67
N ASP A 529 -32.90 10.45 -8.74
CA ASP A 529 -32.94 10.91 -7.34
C ASP A 529 -31.63 11.59 -6.88
N ASP A 530 -30.54 11.38 -7.62
CA ASP A 530 -29.22 11.99 -7.40
C ASP A 530 -28.71 12.51 -8.74
N GLU A 531 -28.62 13.83 -8.90
CA GLU A 531 -28.16 14.48 -10.14
C GLU A 531 -26.67 14.82 -10.10
N ASP A 532 -25.90 14.34 -9.12
CA ASP A 532 -24.46 14.59 -9.02
C ASP A 532 -23.73 14.14 -10.31
N PRO A 533 -22.74 14.88 -10.83
CA PRO A 533 -22.12 14.64 -12.14
C PRO A 533 -21.05 13.54 -12.07
N ILE A 534 -21.41 12.40 -11.48
CA ILE A 534 -20.53 11.26 -11.19
C ILE A 534 -20.10 10.47 -12.44
N HIS A 535 -20.51 10.90 -13.63
CA HIS A 535 -20.08 10.35 -14.92
C HIS A 535 -18.74 10.91 -15.40
N ILE A 536 -18.34 12.10 -14.92
CA ILE A 536 -17.08 12.77 -15.31
C ILE A 536 -15.85 11.86 -15.22
N PRO A 537 -15.65 11.04 -14.15
CA PRO A 537 -14.51 10.14 -14.07
C PRO A 537 -14.36 9.19 -15.27
N GLU A 538 -15.47 8.66 -15.79
CA GLU A 538 -15.45 7.77 -16.96
C GLU A 538 -15.24 8.55 -18.27
N GLU A 539 -15.74 9.79 -18.37
CA GLU A 539 -15.42 10.66 -19.52
C GLU A 539 -13.91 10.88 -19.64
N LEU A 540 -13.24 11.15 -18.51
CA LEU A 540 -11.79 11.33 -18.47
C LEU A 540 -11.04 10.03 -18.82
N GLU A 541 -11.57 8.87 -18.43
CA GLU A 541 -10.97 7.57 -18.76
C GLU A 541 -11.01 7.27 -20.26
N VAL A 542 -12.11 7.60 -20.95
CA VAL A 542 -12.21 7.45 -22.42
C VAL A 542 -11.13 8.28 -23.13
N ILE A 543 -10.92 9.52 -22.67
CA ILE A 543 -9.92 10.42 -23.23
C ILE A 543 -8.51 9.90 -22.96
N GLU A 544 -8.23 9.45 -21.73
CA GLU A 544 -6.94 8.85 -21.39
C GLU A 544 -6.61 7.64 -22.27
N LYS A 545 -7.58 6.75 -22.47
CA LYS A 545 -7.45 5.58 -23.36
C LYS A 545 -7.14 5.99 -24.81
N ALA A 546 -7.75 7.05 -25.32
CA ALA A 546 -7.46 7.57 -26.66
C ALA A 546 -6.01 8.08 -26.76
N LEU A 547 -5.51 8.79 -25.74
CA LEU A 547 -4.12 9.28 -25.70
C LEU A 547 -3.11 8.13 -25.52
N ASN A 548 -3.44 7.10 -24.73
CA ASN A 548 -2.65 5.87 -24.63
C ASN A 548 -2.55 5.15 -25.98
N THR A 549 -3.67 5.07 -26.71
CA THR A 549 -3.72 4.49 -28.06
C THR A 549 -2.86 5.32 -29.03
N ALA A 550 -2.96 6.65 -28.98
CA ALA A 550 -2.12 7.53 -29.79
C ALA A 550 -0.63 7.30 -29.54
N ALA A 551 -0.21 7.25 -28.26
CA ALA A 551 1.18 7.00 -27.88
C ALA A 551 1.68 5.64 -28.37
N MET A 552 0.86 4.59 -28.23
CA MET A 552 1.19 3.25 -28.72
C MET A 552 1.35 3.22 -30.25
N GLU A 553 0.37 3.73 -31.01
CA GLU A 553 0.37 3.67 -32.48
C GLU A 553 1.49 4.49 -33.10
N LEU A 554 1.77 5.67 -32.53
CA LEU A 554 2.89 6.52 -32.92
C LEU A 554 4.24 5.87 -32.56
N GLY A 555 4.37 5.31 -31.35
CA GLY A 555 5.59 4.64 -30.88
C GLY A 555 5.93 3.36 -31.64
N MET A 556 4.90 2.62 -32.08
CA MET A 556 5.05 1.47 -32.99
C MET A 556 5.31 1.88 -34.45
N HIS A 557 5.27 3.18 -34.76
CA HIS A 557 5.41 3.73 -36.11
C HIS A 557 4.35 3.22 -37.10
N ASN A 558 3.17 2.83 -36.61
CA ASN A 558 2.02 2.46 -37.45
C ASN A 558 1.42 3.68 -38.16
N CYS A 559 1.59 4.87 -37.59
CA CYS A 559 1.29 6.16 -38.20
C CYS A 559 2.40 7.18 -37.88
N ARG A 560 2.46 8.26 -38.66
CA ARG A 560 3.32 9.43 -38.38
C ARG A 560 2.59 10.50 -37.59
N SER A 561 1.28 10.58 -37.76
CA SER A 561 0.40 11.47 -37.02
C SER A 561 -0.86 10.74 -36.58
N PHE A 562 -1.36 11.11 -35.41
CA PHE A 562 -2.60 10.60 -34.86
C PHE A 562 -3.56 11.78 -34.70
N VAL A 563 -4.69 11.72 -35.40
CA VAL A 563 -5.64 12.83 -35.54
C VAL A 563 -6.89 12.51 -34.74
N ILE A 564 -7.16 13.26 -33.68
CA ILE A 564 -8.41 13.19 -32.93
C ILE A 564 -9.36 14.25 -33.48
N ALA A 565 -10.59 13.85 -33.82
CA ALA A 565 -11.64 14.77 -34.26
C ALA A 565 -12.98 14.37 -33.64
N SER A 566 -13.93 15.32 -33.64
CA SER A 566 -15.27 15.08 -33.12
C SER A 566 -16.36 15.65 -34.00
N ASP A 567 -17.52 15.03 -33.97
CA ASP A 567 -18.72 15.46 -34.68
C ASP A 567 -19.48 16.55 -33.93
N HIS A 568 -19.51 16.52 -32.60
CA HIS A 568 -20.05 17.56 -31.73
C HIS A 568 -19.47 17.46 -30.31
N GLY A 569 -19.72 18.47 -29.48
CA GLY A 569 -19.58 18.35 -28.03
C GLY A 569 -20.91 18.05 -27.35
N ALA A 570 -21.01 18.33 -26.05
CA ALA A 570 -22.25 18.14 -25.27
C ALA A 570 -22.32 19.12 -24.10
N SER A 571 -23.54 19.39 -23.64
CA SER A 571 -23.81 20.31 -22.54
C SER A 571 -24.48 19.59 -21.36
N ARG A 572 -23.79 19.55 -20.21
CA ARG A 572 -24.38 19.13 -18.92
C ARG A 572 -25.28 20.24 -18.36
N LEU A 573 -24.85 21.49 -18.47
CA LEU A 573 -25.56 22.61 -17.86
C LEU A 573 -26.90 22.90 -18.55
N ALA A 574 -27.04 22.60 -19.85
CA ALA A 574 -28.34 22.64 -20.51
C ALA A 574 -29.35 21.64 -19.92
N VAL A 575 -28.89 20.46 -19.46
CA VAL A 575 -29.75 19.44 -18.83
C VAL A 575 -30.27 19.95 -17.47
N ILE A 576 -29.39 20.46 -16.62
CA ILE A 576 -29.78 20.87 -15.26
C ILE A 576 -30.50 22.23 -15.22
N LYS A 577 -30.39 23.05 -16.29
CA LYS A 577 -31.15 24.30 -16.44
C LYS A 577 -32.66 24.07 -16.54
N LYS A 578 -33.10 22.92 -17.06
CA LYS A 578 -34.51 22.49 -17.14
C LYS A 578 -35.44 23.55 -17.78
N GLN A 579 -34.96 24.26 -18.80
CA GLN A 579 -35.70 25.32 -19.48
C GLN A 579 -36.44 24.77 -20.71
N GLU A 580 -37.77 24.85 -20.72
CA GLU A 580 -38.59 24.44 -21.87
C GLU A 580 -39.17 25.63 -22.63
N VAL A 581 -39.19 25.53 -23.96
CA VAL A 581 -39.82 26.52 -24.84
C VAL A 581 -41.27 26.11 -25.14
N PRO A 582 -42.20 27.06 -25.40
CA PRO A 582 -43.64 26.80 -25.46
C PRO A 582 -44.10 26.20 -26.80
N TYR A 583 -43.26 25.36 -27.42
CA TYR A 583 -43.56 24.67 -28.67
C TYR A 583 -43.38 23.17 -28.48
N GLU A 584 -44.46 22.41 -28.72
CA GLU A 584 -44.44 20.95 -28.80
C GLU A 584 -44.05 20.53 -30.21
N THR A 585 -43.25 19.48 -30.30
CA THR A 585 -42.74 18.99 -31.60
C THR A 585 -43.04 17.51 -31.73
N ASP A 586 -43.65 17.14 -32.86
CA ASP A 586 -44.02 15.75 -33.23
C ASP A 586 -42.81 14.91 -33.69
N THR A 587 -41.60 15.47 -33.65
CA THR A 587 -40.38 14.74 -33.99
C THR A 587 -40.13 13.72 -32.91
N LYS A 588 -40.65 12.50 -33.13
CA LYS A 588 -40.44 11.30 -32.33
C LYS A 588 -38.95 11.18 -31.92
N GLY A 589 -38.59 11.70 -30.75
CA GLY A 589 -37.34 11.41 -30.06
C GLY A 589 -36.02 11.88 -30.69
N GLU A 590 -35.96 12.97 -31.46
CA GLU A 590 -34.66 13.48 -31.94
C GLU A 590 -34.00 14.44 -30.90
N HIS A 591 -32.77 14.13 -30.48
CA HIS A 591 -31.81 15.02 -29.77
C HIS A 591 -32.32 15.78 -28.52
N SER A 592 -33.19 15.14 -27.73
CA SER A 592 -33.73 15.65 -26.46
C SER A 592 -34.33 17.07 -26.50
N GLY A 593 -34.74 17.52 -27.69
CA GLY A 593 -35.41 18.79 -27.91
C GLY A 593 -34.47 19.98 -28.08
N ARG A 594 -33.17 19.79 -28.33
CA ARG A 594 -32.27 20.91 -28.64
C ARG A 594 -32.50 21.52 -30.03
N CYS A 595 -33.03 20.72 -30.95
CA CYS A 595 -33.45 21.16 -32.27
C CYS A 595 -34.76 20.47 -32.68
N CYS A 596 -35.44 21.02 -33.67
CA CYS A 596 -36.60 20.39 -34.32
C CYS A 596 -36.63 20.76 -35.81
N LYS A 597 -37.44 20.07 -36.62
CA LYS A 597 -37.64 20.45 -38.02
C LYS A 597 -38.23 21.85 -38.12
N ALA A 598 -37.76 22.64 -39.09
CA ALA A 598 -38.23 24.01 -39.27
C ALA A 598 -39.75 24.05 -39.56
N PHE A 599 -40.44 25.01 -38.95
CA PHE A 599 -41.87 25.24 -39.13
C PHE A 599 -42.19 26.74 -38.96
N ASP A 600 -43.28 27.18 -39.60
CA ASP A 600 -43.69 28.59 -39.58
C ASP A 600 -44.23 29.01 -38.20
N GLY A 601 -43.93 30.24 -37.78
CA GLY A 601 -44.48 30.82 -36.55
C GLY A 601 -43.74 30.46 -35.26
N CYS A 602 -42.56 29.84 -35.35
CA CYS A 602 -41.68 29.64 -34.19
C CYS A 602 -41.05 30.96 -33.73
N ASN A 603 -41.47 31.48 -32.58
CA ASN A 603 -40.99 32.73 -31.97
C ASN A 603 -40.30 32.49 -30.63
N VAL A 604 -39.28 31.63 -30.66
CA VAL A 604 -38.41 31.36 -29.50
C VAL A 604 -37.21 32.30 -29.55
N PRO A 605 -36.81 32.94 -28.43
CA PRO A 605 -35.55 33.69 -28.36
C PRO A 605 -34.35 32.76 -28.55
N TYR A 606 -33.24 33.29 -29.05
CA TYR A 606 -31.97 32.53 -29.14
C TYR A 606 -32.04 31.25 -29.99
N LYS A 607 -32.59 31.37 -31.21
CA LYS A 607 -32.65 30.27 -32.20
C LYS A 607 -31.79 30.56 -33.43
N VAL A 608 -31.35 29.49 -34.08
CA VAL A 608 -30.73 29.51 -35.41
C VAL A 608 -31.51 28.57 -36.32
N GLU A 609 -31.75 28.98 -37.56
CA GLU A 609 -32.36 28.13 -38.58
C GLU A 609 -31.30 27.72 -39.59
N ASP A 610 -31.03 26.41 -39.67
CA ASP A 610 -30.02 25.85 -40.58
C ASP A 610 -30.37 24.41 -40.95
N ASN A 611 -29.97 23.97 -42.15
CA ASN A 611 -30.19 22.62 -42.69
C ASN A 611 -31.65 22.10 -42.57
N GLY A 612 -32.64 22.99 -42.58
CA GLY A 612 -34.06 22.64 -42.43
C GLY A 612 -34.51 22.38 -40.98
N TYR A 613 -33.71 22.80 -39.99
CA TYR A 613 -33.99 22.70 -38.56
C TYR A 613 -34.08 24.09 -37.92
N ILE A 614 -34.84 24.18 -36.83
CA ILE A 614 -34.72 25.25 -35.83
C ILE A 614 -33.90 24.68 -34.67
N ILE A 615 -32.78 25.32 -34.37
CA ILE A 615 -31.80 24.91 -33.36
C ILE A 615 -31.74 25.95 -32.25
N LEU A 616 -31.80 25.51 -30.98
CA LEU A 616 -31.66 26.39 -29.83
C LEU A 616 -30.19 26.65 -29.51
N SER A 617 -29.83 27.91 -29.33
CA SER A 617 -28.46 28.36 -29.05
C SER A 617 -28.21 28.72 -27.58
N ASP A 618 -29.28 28.84 -26.79
CA ASP A 618 -29.24 28.93 -25.32
C ASP A 618 -29.36 27.54 -24.68
N TYR A 619 -29.75 27.44 -23.40
CA TYR A 619 -29.99 26.16 -22.69
C TYR A 619 -31.45 25.66 -22.74
N GLY A 620 -32.27 26.19 -23.64
CA GLY A 620 -33.67 25.78 -23.80
C GLY A 620 -33.86 24.42 -24.47
N ARG A 621 -35.07 23.86 -24.39
CA ARG A 621 -35.47 22.67 -25.18
C ARG A 621 -36.93 22.71 -25.61
N PHE A 622 -37.22 22.13 -26.78
CA PHE A 622 -38.56 21.88 -27.29
C PHE A 622 -39.30 20.80 -26.50
N ARG A 623 -40.60 20.99 -26.30
CA ARG A 623 -41.50 20.02 -25.64
C ARG A 623 -41.84 18.85 -26.57
N GLY A 624 -42.27 17.73 -25.98
CA GLY A 624 -42.65 16.51 -26.71
C GLY A 624 -41.52 15.51 -26.96
N SER A 625 -40.26 15.92 -26.76
CA SER A 625 -39.09 15.03 -26.79
C SER A 625 -38.75 14.47 -25.39
N ARG A 626 -38.05 13.33 -25.33
CA ARG A 626 -37.54 12.77 -24.05
C ARG A 626 -36.46 13.69 -23.49
N SER A 627 -36.60 14.12 -22.24
CA SER A 627 -35.58 14.90 -21.53
C SER A 627 -34.25 14.15 -21.51
N ALA A 628 -33.16 14.86 -21.79
CA ALA A 628 -31.82 14.32 -21.58
C ALA A 628 -31.60 14.05 -20.08
N ASN A 629 -30.77 13.06 -19.79
CA ASN A 629 -30.54 12.57 -18.43
C ASN A 629 -29.18 13.01 -17.89
N VAL A 630 -28.11 12.79 -18.66
CA VAL A 630 -26.72 13.07 -18.26
C VAL A 630 -26.25 14.35 -18.95
N GLU A 631 -25.99 14.30 -20.25
CA GLU A 631 -25.67 15.50 -21.06
C GLU A 631 -26.54 15.52 -22.32
N VAL A 632 -26.54 16.64 -23.02
CA VAL A 632 -27.33 16.82 -24.25
C VAL A 632 -26.50 17.44 -25.36
N HIS A 633 -26.83 17.07 -26.60
CA HIS A 633 -26.29 17.66 -27.81
C HIS A 633 -27.42 17.92 -28.82
N GLY A 634 -27.10 18.63 -29.91
CA GLY A 634 -28.00 18.94 -31.03
C GLY A 634 -28.32 20.43 -31.14
N GLY A 635 -27.99 21.22 -30.12
CA GLY A 635 -28.14 22.67 -30.06
C GLY A 635 -26.96 23.41 -30.68
N ALA A 636 -26.90 24.71 -30.41
CA ALA A 636 -25.84 25.61 -30.88
C ALA A 636 -25.13 26.34 -29.74
N SER A 637 -25.20 25.79 -28.51
CA SER A 637 -24.39 26.29 -27.40
C SER A 637 -22.90 26.05 -27.67
N LEU A 638 -22.01 26.84 -27.05
CA LEU A 638 -20.57 26.76 -27.34
C LEU A 638 -19.99 25.37 -27.02
N GLU A 639 -20.53 24.68 -26.02
CA GLU A 639 -20.09 23.35 -25.60
C GLU A 639 -20.54 22.24 -26.56
N GLU A 640 -21.62 22.48 -27.30
CA GLU A 640 -22.12 21.56 -28.32
C GLU A 640 -21.44 21.77 -29.68
N ILE A 641 -21.21 23.03 -30.08
CA ILE A 641 -20.75 23.35 -31.44
C ILE A 641 -19.24 23.50 -31.59
N VAL A 642 -18.52 23.95 -30.54
CA VAL A 642 -17.08 24.17 -30.61
C VAL A 642 -16.36 22.87 -30.26
N VAL A 643 -15.70 22.28 -31.26
CA VAL A 643 -15.00 21.00 -31.15
C VAL A 643 -13.53 21.14 -31.53
N PRO A 644 -12.65 20.25 -31.05
CA PRO A 644 -11.25 20.28 -31.44
C PRO A 644 -10.98 19.36 -32.64
N VAL A 645 -9.98 19.74 -33.45
CA VAL A 645 -9.23 18.81 -34.30
C VAL A 645 -7.79 18.80 -33.80
N ILE A 646 -7.34 17.67 -33.28
CA ILE A 646 -6.06 17.53 -32.58
C ILE A 646 -5.16 16.64 -33.39
N THR A 647 -3.96 17.11 -33.72
CA THR A 647 -2.92 16.30 -34.35
C THR A 647 -1.80 16.03 -33.35
N LEU A 648 -1.56 14.75 -33.09
CA LEU A 648 -0.51 14.25 -32.21
C LEU A 648 0.62 13.62 -33.03
N THR A 649 1.84 13.83 -32.59
CA THR A 649 3.06 13.26 -33.18
C THR A 649 4.03 12.85 -32.07
N LEU A 650 5.00 11.97 -32.38
CA LEU A 650 6.09 11.71 -31.43
C LEU A 650 6.91 12.99 -31.24
N LYS A 651 7.20 13.33 -29.99
CA LYS A 651 8.17 14.39 -29.69
C LYS A 651 9.54 13.97 -30.23
N LYS A 652 10.30 14.90 -30.81
CA LYS A 652 11.65 14.62 -31.33
C LYS A 652 12.55 14.08 -30.19
N GLN A 653 13.46 13.15 -30.52
CA GLN A 653 14.29 12.45 -29.53
C GLN A 653 15.28 13.36 -28.76
N THR A 654 15.63 14.51 -29.31
CA THR A 654 16.36 15.56 -28.60
C THR A 654 15.38 16.31 -27.69
N GLY A 655 15.43 16.06 -26.39
CA GLY A 655 14.62 16.81 -25.43
C GLY A 655 14.86 18.32 -25.58
N VAL A 656 13.79 19.10 -25.66
CA VAL A 656 13.86 20.56 -25.74
C VAL A 656 14.49 21.06 -24.44
N GLN A 657 15.71 21.59 -24.52
CA GLN A 657 16.39 22.18 -23.38
C GLN A 657 15.88 23.60 -23.21
N ILE A 658 15.32 23.90 -22.03
CA ILE A 658 14.87 25.23 -21.66
C ILE A 658 15.72 25.73 -20.49
N VAL A 659 16.48 26.81 -20.70
CA VAL A 659 17.39 27.36 -19.70
C VAL A 659 17.04 28.81 -19.42
N VAL A 660 16.82 29.15 -18.15
CA VAL A 660 16.72 30.54 -17.71
C VAL A 660 18.12 31.16 -17.76
N ILE A 661 18.28 32.19 -18.56
CA ILE A 661 19.56 32.89 -18.73
C ILE A 661 19.72 33.86 -17.55
N HIS A 662 20.90 33.85 -16.92
CA HIS A 662 21.21 34.67 -15.73
C HIS A 662 20.15 34.59 -14.61
N PRO A 663 19.82 33.39 -14.09
CA PRO A 663 18.71 33.20 -13.16
C PRO A 663 18.85 33.96 -11.83
N ASN A 664 20.08 34.42 -11.52
CA ASN A 664 20.37 35.20 -10.31
C ASN A 664 20.17 36.71 -10.49
N ASP A 665 20.02 37.20 -11.72
CA ASP A 665 20.03 38.64 -12.05
C ASP A 665 18.63 39.17 -12.41
N ILE A 666 17.60 38.34 -12.28
CA ILE A 666 16.22 38.71 -12.57
C ILE A 666 15.69 39.62 -11.46
N THR A 667 15.50 40.90 -11.78
CA THR A 667 14.98 41.91 -10.85
C THR A 667 13.64 42.47 -11.30
N ALA A 668 12.73 42.72 -10.35
CA ALA A 668 11.48 43.43 -10.60
C ALA A 668 11.70 44.94 -10.57
N ASP A 669 11.39 45.60 -11.68
CA ASP A 669 11.22 47.05 -11.78
C ASP A 669 9.76 47.44 -11.50
N ARG A 670 9.54 48.59 -10.87
CA ARG A 670 8.20 49.08 -10.53
C ARG A 670 7.44 49.62 -11.75
N HIS A 671 8.15 50.17 -12.72
CA HIS A 671 7.58 50.71 -13.93
C HIS A 671 7.48 49.62 -15.00
N ASP A 672 8.59 48.96 -15.29
CA ASP A 672 8.73 48.10 -16.46
C ASP A 672 8.47 46.60 -16.18
N GLY A 673 8.39 46.20 -14.91
CA GLY A 673 8.17 44.81 -14.50
C GLY A 673 9.45 43.97 -14.53
N VAL A 674 9.36 42.72 -14.97
CA VAL A 674 10.50 41.79 -15.08
C VAL A 674 10.80 41.46 -16.53
N THR A 675 12.07 41.50 -16.93
CA THR A 675 12.53 40.91 -18.18
C THR A 675 13.09 39.52 -17.91
N LEU A 676 12.57 38.49 -18.60
CA LEU A 676 13.03 37.12 -18.49
C LEU A 676 13.63 36.68 -19.83
N ASN A 677 14.86 36.18 -19.81
CA ASN A 677 15.53 35.67 -21.00
C ASN A 677 15.67 34.14 -20.91
N LEU A 678 15.23 33.44 -21.95
CA LEU A 678 15.27 31.97 -22.04
C LEU A 678 16.05 31.53 -23.28
N TYR A 679 16.83 30.46 -23.12
CA TYR A 679 17.35 29.67 -24.23
C TYR A 679 16.47 28.43 -24.44
N ILE A 680 16.11 28.13 -25.69
CA ILE A 680 15.26 27.01 -26.12
C ILE A 680 15.89 26.34 -27.34
N SER A 681 16.30 25.08 -27.21
CA SER A 681 17.20 24.42 -28.19
C SER A 681 16.55 23.92 -29.50
N ASP A 682 15.24 23.68 -29.54
CA ASP A 682 14.53 23.09 -30.71
C ASP A 682 13.07 23.54 -30.72
N VAL A 683 12.80 24.64 -31.42
CA VAL A 683 11.46 25.19 -31.65
C VAL A 683 11.01 24.89 -33.07
N LYS A 684 9.71 24.64 -33.27
CA LYS A 684 9.13 24.47 -34.62
C LYS A 684 9.06 25.81 -35.35
N THR A 685 8.72 26.88 -34.62
CA THR A 685 8.58 28.23 -35.16
C THR A 685 9.10 29.25 -34.16
N SER A 686 9.99 30.14 -34.57
CA SER A 686 10.56 31.18 -33.69
C SER A 686 9.58 32.29 -33.32
N GLU A 687 8.44 32.41 -34.01
CA GLU A 687 7.49 33.52 -33.80
C GLU A 687 6.34 33.17 -32.83
N ASN A 688 6.18 31.89 -32.43
CA ASN A 688 5.01 31.42 -31.68
C ASN A 688 5.35 30.87 -30.29
N ILE A 689 6.47 31.32 -29.71
CA ILE A 689 6.85 30.94 -28.35
C ILE A 689 6.14 31.83 -27.34
N ARG A 690 5.41 31.20 -26.43
CA ARG A 690 4.67 31.89 -25.38
C ARG A 690 4.93 31.29 -24.01
N LEU A 691 4.92 32.17 -23.01
CA LEU A 691 5.10 31.84 -21.61
C LEU A 691 3.76 32.03 -20.89
N VAL A 692 3.34 31.05 -20.10
CA VAL A 692 2.15 31.16 -19.24
C VAL A 692 2.59 31.13 -17.78
N ILE A 693 2.34 32.23 -17.06
CA ILE A 693 2.58 32.35 -15.62
C ILE A 693 1.29 32.80 -14.94
N GLU A 694 0.78 32.02 -14.00
CA GLU A 694 -0.43 32.37 -13.22
C GLU A 694 -1.58 32.82 -14.16
N ASP A 695 -1.84 32.01 -15.19
CA ASP A 695 -2.86 32.22 -16.22
C ASP A 695 -2.67 33.44 -17.13
N LYS A 696 -1.52 34.14 -17.04
CA LYS A 696 -1.16 35.25 -17.93
C LYS A 696 -0.19 34.80 -19.01
N ILE A 697 -0.48 35.23 -20.24
CA ILE A 697 0.34 34.95 -21.42
C ILE A 697 1.35 36.08 -21.61
N TYR A 698 2.59 35.71 -21.89
CA TYR A 698 3.64 36.62 -22.35
C TYR A 698 4.20 36.08 -23.66
N GLN A 699 4.18 36.91 -24.69
CA GLN A 699 4.76 36.56 -25.99
C GLN A 699 6.27 36.69 -25.94
N GLY A 700 6.96 35.71 -26.50
CA GLY A 700 8.41 35.71 -26.63
C GLY A 700 8.84 36.61 -27.79
N ILE A 701 9.80 37.47 -27.53
CA ILE A 701 10.51 38.24 -28.56
C ILE A 701 11.74 37.42 -28.92
N SER A 702 11.75 36.82 -30.11
CA SER A 702 12.89 36.06 -30.61
C SER A 702 14.04 37.01 -30.95
N GLU A 703 15.19 36.77 -30.34
CA GLU A 703 16.46 37.42 -30.71
C GLU A 703 17.15 36.63 -31.83
N ASP A 704 17.04 35.29 -31.76
CA ASP A 704 17.45 34.33 -32.79
C ASP A 704 16.59 33.05 -32.71
N GLU A 705 16.97 31.99 -33.41
CA GLU A 705 16.24 30.71 -33.46
C GLU A 705 16.09 30.01 -32.08
N SER A 706 16.88 30.42 -31.08
CA SER A 706 16.98 29.75 -29.77
C SER A 706 16.89 30.68 -28.55
N HIS A 707 17.05 32.00 -28.71
CA HIS A 707 17.02 32.97 -27.61
C HIS A 707 15.75 33.83 -27.64
N TYR A 708 15.10 33.93 -26.48
CA TYR A 708 13.80 34.60 -26.32
C TYR A 708 13.79 35.51 -25.10
N THR A 709 13.26 36.71 -25.29
CA THR A 709 12.99 37.68 -24.23
C THR A 709 11.49 37.79 -23.96
N PHE A 710 11.10 37.77 -22.69
CA PHE A 710 9.73 37.95 -22.25
C PHE A 710 9.61 39.17 -21.35
N GLU A 711 8.73 40.10 -21.73
CA GLU A 711 8.42 41.29 -20.95
C GLU A 711 7.26 41.04 -19.97
N LEU A 712 7.58 40.68 -18.73
CA LEU A 712 6.64 40.36 -17.66
C LEU A 712 6.18 41.62 -16.92
N LYS A 713 5.51 42.54 -17.62
CA LYS A 713 5.16 43.90 -17.13
C LYS A 713 4.35 43.93 -15.83
N ASP A 714 3.57 42.87 -15.59
CA ASP A 714 2.72 42.76 -14.41
C ASP A 714 3.47 42.23 -13.18
N ILE A 715 4.64 41.63 -13.36
CA ILE A 715 5.47 41.12 -12.26
C ILE A 715 6.34 42.26 -11.74
N LYS A 716 5.80 43.00 -10.76
CA LYS A 716 6.43 44.22 -10.21
C LYS A 716 7.04 44.05 -8.82
N ARG A 717 6.98 42.84 -8.25
CA ARG A 717 7.45 42.55 -6.89
C ARG A 717 8.06 41.16 -6.82
N ALA A 718 9.03 41.00 -5.94
CA ALA A 718 9.53 39.68 -5.56
C ALA A 718 8.47 38.89 -4.79
N LYS A 719 8.39 37.58 -5.02
CA LYS A 719 7.63 36.62 -4.21
C LYS A 719 8.59 35.77 -3.38
N THR A 720 8.10 35.29 -2.24
CA THR A 720 8.84 34.37 -1.37
C THR A 720 9.09 33.02 -2.03
N LYS A 721 8.15 32.57 -2.87
CA LYS A 721 8.28 31.37 -3.70
C LYS A 721 8.76 31.76 -5.11
N PRO A 722 9.57 30.90 -5.77
CA PRO A 722 9.88 31.06 -7.19
C PRO A 722 8.61 31.15 -8.04
N TYR A 723 8.68 31.91 -9.13
CA TYR A 723 7.69 31.83 -10.19
C TYR A 723 7.90 30.54 -10.96
N THR A 724 6.80 29.95 -11.43
CA THR A 724 6.81 28.82 -12.37
C THR A 724 6.12 29.26 -13.64
N ALA A 725 6.72 28.92 -14.77
CA ALA A 725 6.22 29.29 -16.08
C ALA A 725 6.14 28.06 -16.98
N ASP A 726 4.98 27.85 -17.59
CA ASP A 726 4.79 26.87 -18.65
C ASP A 726 5.21 27.51 -19.98
N VAL A 727 6.05 26.82 -20.75
CA VAL A 727 6.57 27.30 -22.04
C VAL A 727 5.89 26.51 -23.15
N PHE A 728 5.29 27.23 -24.10
CA PHE A 728 4.58 26.65 -25.24
C PHE A 728 5.21 27.05 -26.56
N ASP A 729 5.21 26.11 -27.51
CA ASP A 729 5.45 26.33 -28.94
C ASP A 729 4.13 26.10 -29.68
N GLY A 730 3.41 27.19 -29.95
CA GLY A 730 2.00 27.16 -30.33
C GLY A 730 1.13 26.49 -29.27
N ALA A 731 0.46 25.38 -29.64
CA ALA A 731 -0.35 24.58 -28.72
C ALA A 731 0.46 23.56 -27.90
N ASP A 732 1.73 23.33 -28.24
CA ASP A 732 2.55 22.27 -27.62
C ASP A 732 3.19 22.75 -26.32
N LEU A 733 2.90 22.07 -25.20
CA LEU A 733 3.55 22.36 -23.92
C LEU A 733 4.94 21.72 -23.90
N ILE A 734 5.94 22.48 -24.32
CA ILE A 734 7.30 21.97 -24.53
C ILE A 734 8.07 21.75 -23.23
N GLY A 735 7.79 22.52 -22.18
CA GLY A 735 8.39 22.37 -20.86
C GLY A 735 7.91 23.41 -19.85
N SER A 736 8.49 23.41 -18.65
CA SER A 736 8.21 24.40 -17.61
C SER A 736 9.52 24.84 -16.96
N VAL A 737 9.64 26.11 -16.61
CA VAL A 737 10.81 26.69 -15.93
C VAL A 737 10.43 27.33 -14.61
N SER A 738 11.38 27.38 -13.67
CA SER A 738 11.21 28.09 -12.41
C SER A 738 12.32 29.13 -12.22
N PHE A 739 11.95 30.33 -11.77
CA PHE A 739 12.89 31.43 -11.57
C PHE A 739 12.51 32.29 -10.36
N ARG A 740 13.51 32.95 -9.76
CA ARG A 740 13.31 33.86 -8.63
C ARG A 740 13.51 35.29 -9.10
N VAL A 741 12.62 36.17 -8.64
CA VAL A 741 12.69 37.60 -8.91
C VAL A 741 13.16 38.31 -7.65
N LYS A 742 14.21 39.14 -7.75
CA LYS A 742 14.70 40.00 -6.67
C LYS A 742 14.04 41.37 -6.76
N GLY A 743 13.82 42.04 -5.62
CA GLY A 743 13.44 43.44 -5.63
C GLY A 743 14.65 44.30 -6.03
N LYS A 744 14.46 45.31 -6.87
CA LYS A 744 15.49 46.32 -7.12
C LYS A 744 15.73 47.08 -5.82
N THR A 745 16.82 46.76 -5.10
CA THR A 745 17.24 47.53 -3.92
C THR A 745 17.58 48.93 -4.37
N ALA A 746 17.07 49.94 -3.69
CA ALA A 746 17.45 51.32 -3.97
C ALA A 746 18.97 51.44 -3.80
N THR A 747 19.69 51.56 -4.92
CA THR A 747 21.09 51.98 -4.91
C THR A 747 21.06 53.43 -4.45
N ILE A 748 21.28 53.66 -3.16
CA ILE A 748 21.61 55.00 -2.66
C ILE A 748 22.88 55.37 -3.43
N LYS A 749 22.79 56.38 -4.30
CA LYS A 749 23.96 57.02 -4.89
C LYS A 749 24.83 57.48 -3.72
N ALA A 750 25.96 56.81 -3.52
CA ALA A 750 27.00 57.25 -2.62
C ALA A 750 27.73 58.42 -3.29
N ASP A 751 27.05 59.57 -3.36
CA ASP A 751 27.62 60.89 -3.66
C ASP A 751 26.82 61.90 -2.82
N PHE A 752 26.96 61.78 -1.50
CA PHE A 752 26.68 62.88 -0.58
C PHE A 752 27.89 62.98 0.33
N ASP A 753 28.84 63.78 -0.13
CA ASP A 753 30.01 64.23 0.59
C ASP A 753 29.51 65.16 1.71
N PHE A 754 29.62 64.72 2.96
CA PHE A 754 29.54 65.63 4.10
C PHE A 754 30.90 66.31 4.21
N GLY A 755 31.06 67.39 3.45
CA GLY A 755 32.13 68.35 3.70
C GLY A 755 31.87 69.04 5.04
N ASP A 756 32.78 68.80 5.99
CA ASP A 756 32.95 69.60 7.20
C ASP A 756 33.09 71.10 6.84
N GLU A 757 32.23 71.96 7.39
CA GLU A 757 32.60 73.24 8.00
C GLU A 757 31.34 74.01 8.51
N PHE A 758 31.33 74.21 9.84
CA PHE A 758 30.52 75.11 10.69
C PHE A 758 29.02 74.84 10.93
#